data_AF-A0AAD6J5K8-F1
#
_entry.id   AF-A0AAD6J5K8-F1
#
_cell.length_a   1.000
_cell.length_b   1.000
_cell.length_c   1.000
_cell.angle_alpha   90.00
_cell.angle_beta   90.00
_cell.angle_gamma   90.00
#
_symmetry.space_group_name_H-M   'P 1'
#
loop_
_entity.id
_entity.type
_entity.pdbx_description
1 polymer ?
#
loop_
_entity_poly.entity_id
_entity_poly.type
_entity_poly.pdbx_seq_one_letter_code
_entity_poly.pdbx_strand_id
1 'polypeptide(L)'
;MAYDWRNGAGTNESILSSASMQELIRASFEQMRLLDEELDAESSGCQKLERLTRMLSLRSVATTNKRNDAQSDTSLGWWKLGFGQCGIVFEIAGTPTVVKLRIHKSWGDALEEDYQCHRAVFDALKRFPTGAFDNVGVRVPEPYQYLDETCAWWSFENIQKLEEAGLPKSIALPTAGLLSERILPIPKFGRECLIDMFCPPERSQAAKRDPLNKDCLLRVYLGRHQSDFGRAPNFSLRNFNLHVNQMRQLNLPVHEYARDVGEALAILHWAAHINAYDVEFVMGSEPWYVSGRDGDAGDPGQRGIFDTPDLKAGVEYFSKRLTRIWVLDFNLCTRLPMERLEEPGVADSILAMLVLGFFENDPYYPLPLAEDPGDQRLWDEFQATYLGMAKRILGGESSKWAMWANEKKLPERFIDMCVEREKKNLGDGKGHGYREEKQTFDEVIALFCDIEASFPTESLGGDRWYLVAVATLTYASDPETIAHLYTHLINQPSYSTSASRQALIRRIREALLKLTGLMGDTKPMAAVFKIADVEREEDRDYSFSREGWQADQATLTRAKDWMSRIYQSDMSNIDQKFVAHKDFGFMAWNILYGFYLSDHTILDAIDTEIVTACNVLIQNYGFGAVFHFKGMRKLGISIDDIEAIQACCRKIASFGGVRIDQIPPAADIDYDPTTLVIANDFLEVICVVTVVAVVVVV
;
A
#
# COMPACT_ATOMS: atom_id res chain seq x y z
N MET A 1 -58.65 -38.03 -57.76
CA MET A 1 -57.35 -37.55 -58.30
C MET A 1 -57.10 -36.18 -57.70
N ALA A 2 -56.28 -36.12 -56.66
CA ALA A 2 -55.85 -34.88 -56.01
C ALA A 2 -54.45 -34.53 -56.54
N TYR A 3 -54.22 -33.28 -56.92
CA TYR A 3 -52.94 -32.79 -57.42
C TYR A 3 -52.22 -32.00 -56.32
N ASP A 4 -50.96 -32.37 -56.09
CA ASP A 4 -50.07 -31.94 -55.02
C ASP A 4 -49.14 -30.80 -55.50
N TRP A 5 -48.79 -29.89 -54.58
CA TRP A 5 -47.96 -28.69 -54.81
C TRP A 5 -46.57 -28.91 -54.20
N ARG A 6 -45.50 -28.83 -55.03
CA ARG A 6 -44.11 -28.61 -54.54
C ARG A 6 -43.27 -27.71 -55.46
N ASN A 7 -42.71 -26.70 -54.79
CA ASN A 7 -41.36 -26.10 -54.91
C ASN A 7 -40.98 -25.13 -56.04
N GLY A 8 -40.44 -23.97 -55.61
CA GLY A 8 -39.34 -23.28 -56.30
C GLY A 8 -39.39 -21.75 -56.30
N ALA A 9 -39.27 -21.08 -55.15
CA ALA A 9 -39.10 -19.61 -55.07
C ALA A 9 -37.61 -19.23 -55.21
N GLY A 10 -37.31 -18.30 -56.12
CA GLY A 10 -36.00 -17.67 -56.29
C GLY A 10 -35.91 -16.34 -55.54
N THR A 11 -34.78 -16.11 -54.88
CA THR A 11 -34.39 -14.82 -54.29
C THR A 11 -33.28 -14.19 -55.13
N ASN A 12 -33.46 -12.91 -55.49
CA ASN A 12 -32.43 -12.05 -56.06
C ASN A 12 -31.85 -11.21 -54.90
N GLU A 13 -30.67 -11.57 -54.40
CA GLU A 13 -29.91 -10.74 -53.45
C GLU A 13 -29.04 -9.75 -54.21
N SER A 14 -29.23 -8.45 -53.94
CA SER A 14 -28.31 -7.39 -54.39
C SER A 14 -27.08 -7.37 -53.48
N ILE A 15 -25.92 -7.70 -54.05
CA ILE A 15 -24.62 -7.66 -53.40
C ILE A 15 -24.18 -6.19 -53.24
N LEU A 16 -24.33 -5.63 -52.04
CA LEU A 16 -23.49 -4.51 -51.58
C LEU A 16 -22.34 -5.13 -50.78
N SER A 17 -21.10 -4.94 -51.26
CA SER A 17 -19.92 -5.43 -50.55
C SER A 17 -19.74 -4.68 -49.23
N SER A 18 -19.22 -5.38 -48.21
CA SER A 18 -18.97 -4.84 -46.86
C SER A 18 -18.12 -3.56 -46.83
N ALA A 19 -17.32 -3.32 -47.87
CA ALA A 19 -16.53 -2.10 -48.05
C ALA A 19 -17.40 -0.84 -48.28
N SER A 20 -18.49 -0.94 -49.06
CA SER A 20 -19.35 0.20 -49.40
C SER A 20 -20.19 0.71 -48.21
N MET A 21 -20.56 -0.20 -47.29
CA MET A 21 -21.32 0.15 -46.09
C MET A 21 -20.41 0.82 -45.03
N GLN A 22 -19.13 0.42 -44.94
CA GLN A 22 -18.15 1.09 -44.08
C GLN A 22 -17.83 2.52 -44.54
N GLU A 23 -17.83 2.78 -45.84
CA GLU A 23 -17.60 4.12 -46.41
C GLU A 23 -18.77 5.08 -46.17
N LEU A 24 -20.02 4.60 -46.33
CA LEU A 24 -21.23 5.40 -46.03
C LEU A 24 -21.35 5.74 -44.54
N ILE A 25 -20.95 4.81 -43.68
CA ILE A 25 -20.88 5.01 -42.22
C ILE A 25 -19.79 6.04 -41.88
N ARG A 26 -18.59 5.95 -42.49
CA ARG A 26 -17.53 6.95 -42.34
C ARG A 26 -17.99 8.36 -42.76
N ALA A 27 -18.66 8.49 -43.90
CA ALA A 27 -19.13 9.77 -44.41
C ALA A 27 -20.19 10.43 -43.51
N SER A 28 -21.12 9.64 -42.96
CA SER A 28 -22.12 10.15 -41.99
C SER A 28 -21.48 10.58 -40.67
N PHE A 29 -20.45 9.87 -40.22
CA PHE A 29 -19.68 10.25 -39.02
C PHE A 29 -18.82 11.50 -39.23
N GLU A 30 -18.28 11.72 -40.43
CA GLU A 30 -17.52 12.92 -40.78
C GLU A 30 -18.42 14.17 -40.82
N GLN A 31 -19.66 14.02 -41.28
CA GLN A 31 -20.65 15.11 -41.30
C GLN A 31 -21.13 15.47 -39.88
N MET A 32 -21.30 14.49 -38.99
CA MET A 32 -21.60 14.72 -37.57
C MET A 32 -20.41 15.30 -36.79
N ARG A 33 -19.16 14.96 -37.16
CA ARG A 33 -17.92 15.54 -36.59
C ARG A 33 -17.86 17.05 -36.78
N LEU A 34 -18.22 17.53 -37.97
CA LEU A 34 -18.19 18.96 -38.31
C LEU A 34 -19.26 19.77 -37.55
N LEU A 35 -20.44 19.19 -37.33
CA LEU A 35 -21.53 19.81 -36.57
C LEU A 35 -21.23 19.92 -35.05
N ASP A 36 -20.57 18.92 -34.46
CA ASP A 36 -20.18 18.95 -33.04
C ASP A 36 -18.94 19.83 -32.78
N GLU A 37 -17.99 19.92 -33.74
CA GLU A 37 -16.88 20.87 -33.67
C GLU A 37 -17.35 22.33 -33.73
N GLU A 38 -18.43 22.61 -34.46
CA GLU A 38 -19.12 23.91 -34.43
C GLU A 38 -19.80 24.15 -33.06
N LEU A 39 -20.50 23.16 -32.49
CA LEU A 39 -21.16 23.28 -31.17
C LEU A 39 -20.19 23.43 -29.98
N ASP A 40 -19.08 22.69 -29.96
CA ASP A 40 -18.08 22.77 -28.88
C ASP A 40 -17.22 24.06 -28.99
N ALA A 41 -16.99 24.56 -30.21
CA ALA A 41 -16.28 25.82 -30.46
C ALA A 41 -17.11 27.07 -30.10
N GLU A 42 -18.45 26.99 -30.18
CA GLU A 42 -19.38 28.09 -29.87
C GLU A 42 -19.80 28.16 -28.39
N SER A 43 -19.41 27.18 -27.56
CA SER A 43 -19.84 27.12 -26.15
C SER A 43 -19.08 28.09 -25.23
N SER A 44 -19.83 28.92 -24.48
CA SER A 44 -19.26 29.82 -23.48
C SER A 44 -18.69 29.07 -22.27
N GLY A 45 -17.78 29.68 -21.49
CA GLY A 45 -17.18 29.05 -20.31
C GLY A 45 -18.20 28.57 -19.26
N CYS A 46 -19.33 29.27 -19.11
CA CYS A 46 -20.42 28.90 -18.21
C CYS A 46 -21.11 27.59 -18.64
N GLN A 47 -21.33 27.42 -19.96
CA GLN A 47 -21.95 26.21 -20.52
C GLN A 47 -21.05 24.97 -20.39
N LYS A 48 -19.73 25.16 -20.48
CA LYS A 48 -18.75 24.07 -20.25
C LYS A 48 -18.78 23.57 -18.81
N LEU A 49 -18.85 24.48 -17.85
CA LEU A 49 -18.95 24.15 -16.42
C LEU A 49 -20.25 23.40 -16.13
N GLU A 50 -21.41 23.90 -16.58
CA GLU A 50 -22.70 23.25 -16.38
C GLU A 50 -22.74 21.82 -16.99
N ARG A 51 -22.17 21.64 -18.18
CA ARG A 51 -22.08 20.32 -18.83
C ARG A 51 -21.14 19.38 -18.07
N LEU A 52 -20.02 19.89 -17.53
CA LEU A 52 -19.11 19.11 -16.69
C LEU A 52 -19.79 18.71 -15.37
N THR A 53 -20.43 19.64 -14.67
CA THR A 53 -21.19 19.38 -13.43
C THR A 53 -22.25 18.31 -13.67
N ARG A 54 -23.01 18.42 -14.77
CA ARG A 54 -24.00 17.42 -15.13
C ARG A 54 -23.34 16.06 -15.36
N MET A 55 -22.31 15.97 -16.18
CA MET A 55 -21.64 14.70 -16.50
C MET A 55 -21.01 14.02 -15.27
N LEU A 56 -20.41 14.78 -14.36
CA LEU A 56 -19.83 14.24 -13.13
C LEU A 56 -20.88 14.00 -12.04
N SER A 57 -22.10 14.49 -12.21
CA SER A 57 -23.22 14.11 -11.36
C SER A 57 -23.59 12.65 -11.61
N LEU A 58 -23.76 11.90 -10.52
CA LEU A 58 -24.11 10.48 -10.56
C LEU A 58 -25.50 10.21 -11.18
N ARG A 59 -26.31 11.24 -11.43
CA ARG A 59 -27.69 11.09 -11.92
C ARG A 59 -27.85 11.34 -13.42
N SER A 60 -26.81 11.82 -14.10
CA SER A 60 -26.94 12.24 -15.49
C SER A 60 -26.30 11.26 -16.47
N VAL A 61 -26.99 11.02 -17.59
CA VAL A 61 -26.44 10.28 -18.74
C VAL A 61 -25.74 11.28 -19.65
N ALA A 62 -24.44 11.11 -19.84
CA ALA A 62 -23.68 11.83 -20.85
C ALA A 62 -23.75 11.07 -22.18
N THR A 63 -24.22 11.72 -23.24
CA THR A 63 -24.12 11.21 -24.60
C THR A 63 -22.72 11.49 -25.13
N THR A 64 -22.08 10.47 -25.70
CA THR A 64 -20.72 10.53 -26.23
C THR A 64 -20.71 10.07 -27.68
N ASN A 65 -20.65 10.99 -28.65
CA ASN A 65 -20.53 10.66 -30.07
C ASN A 65 -19.06 10.38 -30.42
N LYS A 66 -18.69 9.09 -30.50
CA LYS A 66 -17.49 8.52 -31.18
C LYS A 66 -17.29 7.05 -30.76
N ARG A 67 -16.50 6.31 -31.55
CA ARG A 67 -15.60 5.21 -31.11
C ARG A 67 -14.57 5.73 -30.08
N ASN A 68 -15.03 6.36 -29.01
CA ASN A 68 -14.19 7.15 -28.11
C ASN A 68 -13.21 6.25 -27.37
N ASP A 69 -11.91 6.39 -27.68
CA ASP A 69 -10.69 6.50 -26.84
C ASP A 69 -10.53 5.64 -25.56
N ALA A 70 -11.53 4.85 -25.17
CA ALA A 70 -11.43 3.76 -24.20
C ALA A 70 -10.93 2.48 -24.87
N GLN A 71 -11.04 2.41 -26.19
CA GLN A 71 -10.20 1.56 -27.03
C GLN A 71 -9.13 2.46 -27.62
N SER A 72 -7.86 2.14 -27.35
CA SER A 72 -6.82 2.41 -28.34
C SER A 72 -7.29 1.82 -29.67
N ASP A 73 -6.98 2.51 -30.77
CA ASP A 73 -7.40 2.24 -32.14
C ASP A 73 -7.76 0.77 -32.43
N THR A 74 -8.90 0.52 -33.10
CA THR A 74 -9.41 -0.83 -33.45
C THR A 74 -8.54 -1.62 -34.45
N SER A 75 -7.23 -1.40 -34.44
CA SER A 75 -6.21 -2.20 -35.07
C SER A 75 -5.10 -2.55 -34.05
N LEU A 76 -5.25 -3.76 -33.47
CA LEU A 76 -4.22 -4.63 -32.88
C LEU A 76 -3.63 -4.25 -31.49
N GLY A 77 -4.12 -4.93 -30.44
CA GLY A 77 -3.37 -5.15 -29.19
C GLY A 77 -4.17 -4.96 -27.91
N TRP A 78 -3.83 -5.71 -26.85
CA TRP A 78 -4.21 -5.36 -25.47
C TRP A 78 -3.42 -4.11 -25.03
N TRP A 79 -3.90 -3.38 -24.03
CA TRP A 79 -3.24 -2.15 -23.58
C TRP A 79 -2.96 -2.14 -22.08
N LYS A 80 -1.76 -1.70 -21.70
CA LYS A 80 -1.31 -1.62 -20.30
C LYS A 80 -1.90 -0.38 -19.62
N LEU A 81 -2.89 -0.58 -18.76
CA LEU A 81 -3.57 0.47 -18.00
C LEU A 81 -2.81 0.92 -16.76
N GLY A 82 -2.01 0.03 -16.16
CA GLY A 82 -1.47 0.25 -14.82
C GLY A 82 -0.31 -0.67 -14.50
N PHE A 83 0.61 -0.18 -13.68
CA PHE A 83 1.67 -0.95 -13.05
C PHE A 83 1.89 -0.35 -11.67
N GLY A 84 1.81 -1.18 -10.64
CA GLY A 84 2.12 -0.79 -9.27
C GLY A 84 2.93 -1.88 -8.60
N GLN A 85 3.07 -1.80 -7.28
CA GLN A 85 3.59 -2.92 -6.50
C GLN A 85 2.70 -4.13 -6.80
N CYS A 86 1.43 -4.14 -6.40
CA CYS A 86 0.58 -5.34 -6.38
C CYS A 86 0.17 -5.98 -7.74
N GLY A 87 0.66 -5.49 -8.89
CA GLY A 87 0.43 -6.12 -10.17
C GLY A 87 0.51 -5.20 -11.39
N ILE A 88 0.41 -5.80 -12.56
CA ILE A 88 0.28 -5.11 -13.85
C ILE A 88 -1.13 -5.34 -14.40
N VAL A 89 -1.78 -4.27 -14.87
CA VAL A 89 -3.18 -4.32 -15.33
C VAL A 89 -3.24 -4.05 -16.83
N PHE A 90 -3.91 -4.93 -17.56
CA PHE A 90 -4.17 -4.78 -18.98
C PHE A 90 -5.67 -4.70 -19.26
N GLU A 91 -6.08 -3.83 -20.17
CA GLU A 91 -7.39 -3.94 -20.82
C GLU A 91 -7.38 -5.04 -21.88
N ILE A 92 -8.49 -5.77 -21.97
CA ILE A 92 -8.74 -6.68 -23.08
C ILE A 92 -9.51 -5.91 -24.15
N ALA A 93 -8.84 -5.61 -25.26
CA ALA A 93 -9.41 -4.80 -26.34
C ALA A 93 -10.70 -5.44 -26.88
N GLY A 94 -11.77 -4.64 -26.96
CA GLY A 94 -13.08 -5.12 -27.45
C GLY A 94 -14.06 -5.51 -26.36
N THR A 95 -13.64 -5.53 -25.09
CA THR A 95 -14.48 -5.93 -23.96
C THR A 95 -14.40 -4.90 -22.80
N PRO A 96 -15.38 -4.89 -21.88
CA PRO A 96 -15.29 -4.15 -20.63
C PRO A 96 -14.51 -4.95 -19.57
N THR A 97 -13.40 -5.58 -19.93
CA THR A 97 -12.65 -6.50 -19.04
C THR A 97 -11.21 -6.03 -18.87
N VAL A 98 -10.69 -6.19 -17.66
CA VAL A 98 -9.26 -6.09 -17.36
C VAL A 98 -8.72 -7.41 -16.84
N VAL A 99 -7.42 -7.59 -17.03
CA VAL A 99 -6.64 -8.64 -16.36
C VAL A 99 -5.53 -8.00 -15.53
N LYS A 100 -5.52 -8.29 -14.22
CA LYS A 100 -4.43 -7.93 -13.28
C LYS A 100 -3.54 -9.15 -13.13
N LEU A 101 -2.24 -9.01 -13.35
CA LEU A 101 -1.26 -10.10 -13.27
C LEU A 101 -0.26 -9.85 -12.15
N ARG A 102 0.10 -10.93 -11.44
CA ARG A 102 1.16 -10.93 -10.43
C ARG A 102 2.52 -10.72 -11.09
N ILE A 103 3.30 -9.79 -10.55
CA ILE A 103 4.64 -9.44 -11.08
C ILE A 103 5.73 -10.32 -10.45
N HIS A 104 5.65 -10.60 -9.14
CA HIS A 104 6.67 -11.35 -8.41
C HIS A 104 6.12 -12.67 -7.86
N LYS A 105 6.80 -13.80 -8.15
CA LYS A 105 6.43 -15.12 -7.62
C LYS A 105 6.53 -15.20 -6.09
N SER A 106 7.40 -14.41 -5.47
CA SER A 106 7.58 -14.36 -4.01
C SER A 106 6.35 -13.87 -3.26
N TRP A 107 5.36 -13.29 -3.95
CA TRP A 107 4.14 -12.77 -3.34
C TRP A 107 3.05 -13.83 -3.17
N GLY A 108 3.37 -15.10 -3.42
CA GLY A 108 2.52 -16.25 -3.12
C GLY A 108 1.07 -16.04 -3.55
N ASP A 109 0.18 -16.10 -2.55
CA ASP A 109 -1.26 -16.10 -2.70
C ASP A 109 -1.88 -14.68 -2.60
N ALA A 110 -1.08 -13.61 -2.55
CA ALA A 110 -1.58 -12.25 -2.34
C ALA A 110 -2.63 -11.80 -3.37
N LEU A 111 -2.49 -12.21 -4.65
CA LEU A 111 -3.49 -11.89 -5.68
C LEU A 111 -4.76 -12.75 -5.56
N GLU A 112 -4.64 -13.94 -4.98
CA GLU A 112 -5.81 -14.76 -4.62
C GLU A 112 -6.56 -14.16 -3.44
N GLU A 113 -5.85 -13.68 -2.42
CA GLU A 113 -6.42 -12.95 -1.28
C GLU A 113 -7.12 -11.66 -1.72
N ASP A 114 -6.52 -10.90 -2.64
CA ASP A 114 -7.14 -9.74 -3.32
C ASP A 114 -8.45 -10.16 -4.00
N TYR A 115 -8.41 -11.23 -4.81
CA TYR A 115 -9.62 -11.77 -5.45
C TYR A 115 -10.71 -12.16 -4.44
N GLN A 116 -10.35 -12.85 -3.36
CA GLN A 116 -11.29 -13.28 -2.33
C GLN A 116 -11.93 -12.08 -1.61
N CYS A 117 -11.15 -11.04 -1.30
CA CYS A 117 -11.67 -9.80 -0.73
C CYS A 117 -12.58 -9.07 -1.73
N HIS A 118 -12.16 -8.95 -2.99
CA HIS A 118 -12.94 -8.36 -4.07
C HIS A 118 -14.29 -9.08 -4.26
N ARG A 119 -14.30 -10.42 -4.28
CA ARG A 119 -15.52 -11.24 -4.31
C ARG A 119 -16.44 -10.94 -3.13
N ALA A 120 -15.89 -10.93 -1.92
CA ALA A 120 -16.69 -10.67 -0.71
C ALA A 120 -17.33 -9.28 -0.73
N VAL A 121 -16.60 -8.26 -1.20
CA VAL A 121 -17.12 -6.89 -1.35
C VAL A 121 -18.22 -6.83 -2.42
N PHE A 122 -18.02 -7.47 -3.57
CA PHE A 122 -19.03 -7.54 -4.62
C PHE A 122 -20.33 -8.22 -4.17
N ASP A 123 -20.23 -9.36 -3.49
CA ASP A 123 -21.38 -10.07 -2.95
C ASP A 123 -22.09 -9.24 -1.86
N ALA A 124 -21.33 -8.54 -1.01
CA ALA A 124 -21.86 -7.67 0.03
C ALA A 124 -22.62 -6.47 -0.54
N LEU A 125 -22.06 -5.77 -1.55
CA LEU A 125 -22.71 -4.64 -2.22
C LEU A 125 -23.94 -5.07 -3.03
N LYS A 126 -23.95 -6.29 -3.62
CA LYS A 126 -25.14 -6.86 -4.24
C LYS A 126 -26.26 -7.12 -3.22
N ARG A 127 -25.91 -7.63 -2.03
CA ARG A 127 -26.88 -7.89 -0.96
C ARG A 127 -27.39 -6.60 -0.29
N PHE A 128 -26.52 -5.62 -0.12
CA PHE A 128 -26.81 -4.35 0.51
C PHE A 128 -26.53 -3.20 -0.48
N PRO A 129 -27.45 -2.90 -1.41
CA PRO A 129 -27.23 -1.82 -2.37
C PRO A 129 -27.21 -0.47 -1.64
N THR A 130 -26.21 0.34 -1.98
CA THR A 130 -26.09 1.75 -1.57
C THR A 130 -27.01 2.64 -2.41
N GLY A 131 -27.42 3.79 -1.88
CA GLY A 131 -28.30 4.73 -2.59
C GLY A 131 -29.70 4.18 -2.88
N ALA A 132 -30.27 3.40 -1.94
CA ALA A 132 -31.48 2.58 -2.09
C ALA A 132 -32.76 3.33 -2.54
N PHE A 133 -32.77 4.67 -2.54
CA PHE A 133 -33.88 5.46 -3.05
C PHE A 133 -33.82 5.72 -4.56
N ASP A 134 -32.64 5.73 -5.18
CA ASP A 134 -32.44 6.15 -6.58
C ASP A 134 -31.56 5.21 -7.44
N ASN A 135 -30.97 4.14 -6.87
CA ASN A 135 -30.05 3.21 -7.55
C ASN A 135 -28.71 3.85 -8.02
N VAL A 136 -28.25 4.89 -7.31
CA VAL A 136 -27.09 5.73 -7.67
C VAL A 136 -25.87 5.52 -6.74
N GLY A 137 -25.84 4.44 -5.97
CA GLY A 137 -24.77 4.22 -4.99
C GLY A 137 -23.40 3.79 -5.54
N VAL A 138 -22.40 3.65 -4.65
CA VAL A 138 -21.04 3.15 -4.95
C VAL A 138 -21.09 1.79 -5.64
N ARG A 139 -20.24 1.61 -6.66
CA ARG A 139 -20.05 0.37 -7.41
C ARG A 139 -18.74 -0.31 -7.03
N VAL A 140 -18.63 -1.59 -7.34
CA VAL A 140 -17.37 -2.32 -7.33
C VAL A 140 -17.30 -3.11 -8.65
N PRO A 141 -16.15 -3.16 -9.33
CA PRO A 141 -16.03 -3.91 -10.58
C PRO A 141 -16.45 -5.37 -10.38
N GLU A 142 -17.18 -5.98 -11.32
CA GLU A 142 -17.50 -7.40 -11.21
C GLU A 142 -16.23 -8.28 -11.26
N PRO A 143 -15.95 -9.06 -10.20
CA PRO A 143 -14.83 -10.01 -10.17
C PRO A 143 -15.20 -11.30 -10.92
N TYR A 144 -14.72 -11.44 -12.16
CA TYR A 144 -15.08 -12.56 -13.04
C TYR A 144 -14.41 -13.87 -12.62
N GLN A 145 -13.08 -13.89 -12.52
CA GLN A 145 -12.34 -15.13 -12.33
C GLN A 145 -10.93 -14.89 -11.78
N TYR A 146 -10.49 -15.77 -10.87
CA TYR A 146 -9.07 -15.95 -10.53
C TYR A 146 -8.42 -16.95 -11.48
N LEU A 147 -7.24 -16.59 -11.99
CA LEU A 147 -6.46 -17.37 -12.94
C LEU A 147 -5.25 -17.96 -12.24
N ASP A 148 -5.29 -19.25 -11.93
CA ASP A 148 -4.09 -19.98 -11.53
C ASP A 148 -3.18 -20.28 -12.74
N GLU A 149 -1.97 -20.78 -12.48
CA GLU A 149 -0.96 -21.07 -13.50
C GLU A 149 -1.36 -22.21 -14.46
N THR A 150 -2.37 -22.99 -14.11
CA THR A 150 -2.89 -24.12 -14.91
C THR A 150 -4.14 -23.76 -15.71
N CYS A 151 -4.69 -22.56 -15.50
CA CYS A 151 -5.92 -22.12 -16.12
C CYS A 151 -5.85 -22.11 -17.65
N ALA A 152 -6.87 -22.64 -18.32
CA ALA A 152 -6.97 -22.66 -19.78
C ALA A 152 -6.97 -21.27 -20.44
N TRP A 153 -7.20 -20.21 -19.65
CA TRP A 153 -7.05 -18.83 -20.10
C TRP A 153 -5.62 -18.52 -20.57
N TRP A 154 -4.60 -19.21 -20.05
CA TRP A 154 -3.20 -19.11 -20.46
C TRP A 154 -2.91 -19.79 -21.81
N SER A 155 -3.74 -19.52 -22.82
CA SER A 155 -3.54 -19.98 -24.18
C SER A 155 -2.36 -19.25 -24.83
N PHE A 156 -1.76 -19.87 -25.86
CA PHE A 156 -0.70 -19.26 -26.66
C PHE A 156 -1.11 -17.87 -27.20
N GLU A 157 -2.37 -17.71 -27.61
CA GLU A 157 -2.90 -16.46 -28.14
C GLU A 157 -2.95 -15.34 -27.09
N ASN A 158 -3.40 -15.64 -25.86
CA ASN A 158 -3.47 -14.63 -24.79
C ASN A 158 -2.08 -14.22 -24.31
N ILE A 159 -1.14 -15.18 -24.22
CA ILE A 159 0.25 -14.90 -23.88
C ILE A 159 0.87 -13.96 -24.94
N GLN A 160 0.70 -14.27 -26.22
CA GLN A 160 1.21 -13.43 -27.31
C GLN A 160 0.63 -12.01 -27.24
N LYS A 161 -0.68 -11.86 -26.97
CA LYS A 161 -1.32 -10.55 -26.83
C LYS A 161 -0.79 -9.73 -25.65
N LEU A 162 -0.44 -10.37 -24.52
CA LEU A 162 0.20 -9.71 -23.38
C LEU A 162 1.62 -9.24 -23.72
N GLU A 163 2.41 -10.07 -24.39
CA GLU A 163 3.76 -9.71 -24.83
C GLU A 163 3.74 -8.53 -25.82
N GLU A 164 2.84 -8.56 -26.80
CA GLU A 164 2.61 -7.46 -27.75
C GLU A 164 2.15 -6.18 -27.05
N ALA A 165 1.40 -6.30 -25.95
CA ALA A 165 0.97 -5.18 -25.10
C ALA A 165 2.08 -4.62 -24.18
N GLY A 166 3.30 -5.16 -24.26
CA GLY A 166 4.44 -4.68 -23.49
C GLY A 166 4.56 -5.27 -22.09
N LEU A 167 4.14 -6.53 -21.90
CA LEU A 167 4.44 -7.27 -20.67
C LEU A 167 5.98 -7.38 -20.48
N PRO A 168 6.52 -7.00 -19.29
CA PRO A 168 7.94 -7.16 -19.02
C PRO A 168 8.40 -8.62 -19.14
N LYS A 169 9.51 -8.85 -19.86
CA LYS A 169 10.11 -10.19 -20.05
C LYS A 169 10.54 -10.87 -18.75
N SER A 170 10.67 -10.12 -17.66
CA SER A 170 11.00 -10.64 -16.33
C SER A 170 9.84 -11.38 -15.66
N ILE A 171 8.60 -11.22 -16.15
CA ILE A 171 7.43 -11.90 -15.60
C ILE A 171 7.33 -13.28 -16.26
N ALA A 172 7.53 -14.32 -15.46
CA ALA A 172 7.34 -15.69 -15.92
C ALA A 172 5.84 -15.98 -16.10
N LEU A 173 5.47 -16.48 -17.29
CA LEU A 173 4.12 -16.93 -17.62
C LEU A 173 4.07 -18.46 -17.77
N PRO A 174 2.95 -19.12 -17.43
CA PRO A 174 1.78 -18.60 -16.73
C PRO A 174 2.08 -18.06 -15.33
N THR A 175 1.23 -17.16 -14.83
CA THR A 175 1.32 -16.59 -13.47
C THR A 175 -0.08 -16.52 -12.84
N ALA A 176 -0.18 -16.07 -11.59
CA ALA A 176 -1.48 -15.74 -11.00
C ALA A 176 -2.07 -14.50 -11.68
N GLY A 177 -3.36 -14.54 -11.99
CA GLY A 177 -4.10 -13.43 -12.58
C GLY A 177 -5.50 -13.25 -12.00
N LEU A 178 -6.07 -12.08 -12.19
CA LEU A 178 -7.44 -11.73 -11.79
C LEU A 178 -8.13 -11.04 -12.96
N LEU A 179 -9.24 -11.62 -13.43
CA LEU A 179 -10.14 -11.01 -14.40
C LEU A 179 -11.27 -10.29 -13.70
N SER A 180 -11.49 -9.02 -14.07
CA SER A 180 -12.60 -8.22 -13.56
C SER A 180 -13.14 -7.22 -14.58
N GLU A 181 -14.30 -6.66 -14.27
CA GLU A 181 -14.88 -5.55 -15.02
C GLU A 181 -13.92 -4.35 -15.06
N ARG A 182 -13.90 -3.68 -16.21
CA ARG A 182 -13.16 -2.43 -16.37
C ARG A 182 -14.01 -1.24 -15.96
N ILE A 183 -13.52 -0.45 -15.01
CA ILE A 183 -14.01 0.91 -14.80
C ILE A 183 -13.57 1.76 -16.00
N LEU A 184 -14.54 2.28 -16.75
CA LEU A 184 -14.21 3.12 -17.90
C LEU A 184 -13.75 4.51 -17.44
N PRO A 185 -12.80 5.15 -18.13
CA PRO A 185 -12.36 6.48 -17.76
C PRO A 185 -13.45 7.51 -17.96
N ILE A 186 -13.29 8.67 -17.31
CA ILE A 186 -14.13 9.86 -17.54
C ILE A 186 -14.17 10.19 -19.04
N PRO A 187 -15.34 10.56 -19.61
CA PRO A 187 -15.45 10.85 -21.03
C PRO A 187 -14.53 12.00 -21.47
N LYS A 188 -14.14 11.99 -22.75
CA LYS A 188 -13.18 12.95 -23.32
C LYS A 188 -13.50 14.41 -22.97
N PHE A 189 -14.76 14.84 -23.16
CA PHE A 189 -15.20 16.19 -22.83
C PHE A 189 -14.92 16.54 -21.36
N GLY A 190 -15.12 15.59 -20.45
CA GLY A 190 -14.86 15.79 -19.02
C GLY A 190 -13.38 15.94 -18.71
N ARG A 191 -12.57 15.09 -19.32
CA ARG A 191 -11.11 15.17 -19.22
C ARG A 191 -10.59 16.52 -19.71
N GLU A 192 -11.04 16.98 -20.88
CA GLU A 192 -10.63 18.26 -21.44
C GLU A 192 -11.07 19.44 -20.57
N CYS A 193 -12.29 19.41 -20.01
CA CYS A 193 -12.74 20.46 -19.09
C CYS A 193 -11.95 20.46 -17.79
N LEU A 194 -11.64 19.29 -17.21
CA LEU A 194 -10.80 19.19 -16.02
C LEU A 194 -9.39 19.72 -16.28
N ILE A 195 -8.81 19.41 -17.45
CA ILE A 195 -7.53 19.99 -17.88
C ILE A 195 -7.64 21.51 -17.99
N ASP A 196 -8.67 22.04 -18.64
CA ASP A 196 -8.83 23.47 -18.83
C ASP A 196 -9.01 24.23 -17.50
N MET A 197 -9.62 23.60 -16.50
CA MET A 197 -9.83 24.21 -15.18
C MET A 197 -8.62 24.12 -14.26
N PHE A 198 -7.95 22.96 -14.21
CA PHE A 198 -6.96 22.66 -13.16
C PHE A 198 -5.51 22.57 -13.66
N CYS A 199 -5.29 22.41 -14.98
CA CYS A 199 -3.94 22.38 -15.56
C CYS A 199 -3.40 23.81 -15.77
N PRO A 200 -2.07 24.03 -15.65
CA PRO A 200 -1.45 25.26 -16.17
C PRO A 200 -1.79 25.50 -17.65
N PRO A 201 -2.20 26.73 -18.04
CA PRO A 201 -2.52 27.10 -19.42
C PRO A 201 -1.41 26.74 -20.40
N GLU A 202 -0.15 26.88 -19.97
CA GLU A 202 1.03 26.56 -20.78
C GLU A 202 1.13 25.06 -21.09
N ARG A 203 0.49 24.20 -20.29
CA ARG A 203 0.54 22.74 -20.38
C ARG A 203 -0.77 22.09 -20.80
N SER A 204 -1.90 22.81 -20.77
CA SER A 204 -3.22 22.27 -21.11
C SER A 204 -3.20 21.51 -22.45
N GLN A 205 -2.61 22.09 -23.50
CA GLN A 205 -2.54 21.42 -24.81
C GLN A 205 -1.65 20.16 -24.82
N ALA A 206 -0.57 20.15 -24.05
CA ALA A 206 0.26 18.96 -23.89
C ALA A 206 -0.51 17.87 -23.12
N ALA A 207 -1.17 18.24 -22.02
CA ALA A 207 -1.99 17.32 -21.22
C ALA A 207 -3.15 16.71 -22.02
N LYS A 208 -3.81 17.48 -22.90
CA LYS A 208 -4.87 16.96 -23.79
C LYS A 208 -4.36 15.95 -24.82
N ARG A 209 -3.08 16.03 -25.20
CA ARG A 209 -2.44 15.13 -26.19
C ARG A 209 -1.78 13.92 -25.55
N ASP A 210 -1.52 13.95 -24.24
CA ASP A 210 -0.89 12.84 -23.53
C ASP A 210 -1.82 11.61 -23.50
N PRO A 211 -1.42 10.47 -24.09
CA PRO A 211 -2.24 9.26 -24.10
C PRO A 211 -2.52 8.72 -22.69
N LEU A 212 -1.65 8.95 -21.70
CA LEU A 212 -1.86 8.48 -20.33
C LEU A 212 -3.05 9.16 -19.65
N ASN A 213 -3.39 10.38 -20.08
CA ASN A 213 -4.55 11.10 -19.55
C ASN A 213 -5.88 10.51 -20.06
N LYS A 214 -5.85 9.57 -21.02
CA LYS A 214 -7.06 8.85 -21.45
C LYS A 214 -7.56 7.87 -20.40
N ASP A 215 -6.70 7.38 -19.51
CA ASP A 215 -7.00 6.45 -18.41
C ASP A 215 -7.49 7.15 -17.13
N CYS A 216 -8.13 8.31 -17.28
CA CYS A 216 -8.56 9.19 -16.19
C CYS A 216 -9.64 8.55 -15.30
N LEU A 217 -9.25 8.19 -14.07
CA LEU A 217 -10.11 7.94 -12.92
C LEU A 217 -9.83 9.01 -11.87
N LEU A 218 -10.86 9.65 -11.32
CA LEU A 218 -10.70 10.75 -10.35
C LEU A 218 -10.77 10.19 -8.93
N ARG A 219 -9.74 10.36 -8.12
CA ARG A 219 -9.77 9.97 -6.70
C ARG A 219 -10.61 10.98 -5.91
N VAL A 220 -11.65 10.52 -5.23
CA VAL A 220 -12.67 11.37 -4.59
C VAL A 220 -12.24 11.74 -3.17
N TYR A 221 -11.45 12.80 -3.01
CA TYR A 221 -10.91 13.18 -1.71
C TYR A 221 -11.87 14.10 -0.94
N LEU A 222 -12.68 13.52 -0.05
CA LEU A 222 -13.63 14.25 0.80
C LEU A 222 -13.01 14.81 2.09
N GLY A 223 -11.89 14.24 2.55
CA GLY A 223 -11.22 14.61 3.79
C GLY A 223 -10.01 15.54 3.61
N ARG A 224 -9.78 16.09 2.41
CA ARG A 224 -8.63 16.96 2.17
C ARG A 224 -8.97 18.10 1.21
N HIS A 225 -8.54 19.30 1.60
CA HIS A 225 -8.47 20.47 0.72
C HIS A 225 -7.11 20.53 0.04
N GLN A 226 -7.09 20.99 -1.20
CA GLN A 226 -5.82 21.36 -1.80
C GLN A 226 -5.29 22.64 -1.12
N SER A 227 -4.12 22.56 -0.48
CA SER A 227 -3.52 23.64 0.33
C SER A 227 -2.97 24.81 -0.50
N ASP A 228 -2.54 24.56 -1.73
CA ASP A 228 -2.13 25.58 -2.69
C ASP A 228 -2.89 25.40 -4.00
N PHE A 229 -3.58 26.45 -4.47
CA PHE A 229 -4.03 26.55 -5.87
C PHE A 229 -2.84 26.62 -6.87
N GLY A 230 -1.61 26.47 -6.37
CA GLY A 230 -0.39 26.28 -7.14
C GLY A 230 -0.48 24.99 -7.95
N ARG A 231 -0.80 25.16 -9.23
CA ARG A 231 -0.87 24.09 -10.22
C ARG A 231 0.44 23.28 -10.17
N ALA A 232 0.33 22.02 -9.75
CA ALA A 232 1.49 21.14 -9.61
C ALA A 232 2.33 21.18 -10.91
N PRO A 233 3.68 21.25 -10.80
CA PRO A 233 4.54 21.32 -11.97
C PRO A 233 4.46 20.07 -12.84
N ASN A 234 3.77 18.98 -12.44
CA ASN A 234 3.59 17.76 -13.22
C ASN A 234 2.11 17.34 -13.25
N PHE A 235 1.24 18.12 -13.91
CA PHE A 235 -0.18 17.81 -14.04
C PHE A 235 -0.43 16.52 -14.86
N SER A 236 -1.22 15.61 -14.31
CA SER A 236 -1.68 14.37 -14.96
C SER A 236 -3.13 14.10 -14.54
N LEU A 237 -3.96 13.63 -15.47
CA LEU A 237 -5.30 13.11 -15.19
C LEU A 237 -5.31 11.65 -14.73
N ARG A 238 -4.19 10.93 -14.91
CA ARG A 238 -4.04 9.58 -14.39
C ARG A 238 -3.90 9.64 -12.88
N ASN A 239 -4.80 8.99 -12.15
CA ASN A 239 -4.93 9.05 -10.70
C ASN A 239 -5.08 10.50 -10.18
N PHE A 240 -5.89 11.31 -10.84
CA PHE A 240 -6.07 12.71 -10.46
C PHE A 240 -6.82 12.83 -9.13
N ASN A 241 -6.20 13.50 -8.17
CA ASN A 241 -6.74 13.75 -6.84
C ASN A 241 -7.74 14.91 -6.89
N LEU A 242 -9.04 14.59 -6.90
CA LEU A 242 -10.12 15.57 -6.91
C LEU A 242 -10.50 15.91 -5.46
N HIS A 243 -10.03 17.07 -5.00
CA HIS A 243 -10.18 17.53 -3.62
C HIS A 243 -11.57 18.14 -3.36
N VAL A 244 -12.01 18.14 -2.10
CA VAL A 244 -13.36 18.60 -1.72
C VAL A 244 -13.65 20.05 -2.13
N ASN A 245 -12.67 20.94 -2.05
CA ASN A 245 -12.80 22.32 -2.51
C ASN A 245 -12.94 22.43 -4.04
N GLN A 246 -12.23 21.60 -4.80
CA GLN A 246 -12.38 21.51 -6.26
C GLN A 246 -13.76 20.95 -6.64
N MET A 247 -14.25 19.94 -5.92
CA MET A 247 -15.61 19.40 -6.13
C MET A 247 -16.68 20.46 -5.87
N ARG A 248 -16.52 21.28 -4.83
CA ARG A 248 -17.41 22.42 -4.54
C ARG A 248 -17.33 23.49 -5.63
N GLN A 249 -16.14 23.82 -6.14
CA GLN A 249 -15.97 24.75 -7.26
C GLN A 249 -16.69 24.27 -8.53
N LEU A 250 -16.75 22.95 -8.73
CA LEU A 250 -17.47 22.30 -9.81
C LEU A 250 -18.98 22.14 -9.55
N ASN A 251 -19.50 22.65 -8.42
CA ASN A 251 -20.88 22.46 -7.96
C ASN A 251 -21.31 20.98 -7.91
N LEU A 252 -20.39 20.07 -7.56
CA LEU A 252 -20.68 18.64 -7.42
C LEU A 252 -21.43 18.36 -6.10
N PRO A 253 -22.31 17.35 -6.07
CA PRO A 253 -23.09 17.00 -4.88
C PRO A 253 -22.25 16.25 -3.84
N VAL A 254 -21.27 16.93 -3.23
CA VAL A 254 -20.33 16.34 -2.24
C VAL A 254 -21.02 15.68 -1.04
N HIS A 255 -22.21 16.13 -0.65
CA HIS A 255 -23.00 15.50 0.41
C HIS A 255 -23.52 14.12 -0.02
N GLU A 256 -23.93 13.95 -1.28
CA GLU A 256 -24.32 12.64 -1.81
C GLU A 256 -23.11 11.71 -1.85
N TYR A 257 -21.92 12.23 -2.16
CA TYR A 257 -20.69 11.44 -2.17
C TYR A 257 -20.32 10.97 -0.76
N ALA A 258 -20.38 11.86 0.24
CA ALA A 258 -20.14 11.50 1.64
C ALA A 258 -21.14 10.45 2.15
N ARG A 259 -22.43 10.60 1.80
CA ARG A 259 -23.44 9.58 2.09
C ARG A 259 -23.07 8.22 1.50
N ASP A 260 -22.82 8.17 0.21
CA ASP A 260 -22.61 6.93 -0.53
C ASP A 260 -21.30 6.23 -0.12
N VAL A 261 -20.24 6.99 0.17
CA VAL A 261 -18.97 6.49 0.73
C VAL A 261 -19.17 5.96 2.16
N GLY A 262 -19.97 6.64 2.99
CA GLY A 262 -20.31 6.17 4.35
C GLY A 262 -21.06 4.84 4.35
N GLU A 263 -22.06 4.70 3.48
CA GLU A 263 -22.78 3.43 3.30
C GLU A 263 -21.84 2.32 2.79
N ALA A 264 -21.00 2.61 1.80
CA ALA A 264 -20.05 1.66 1.25
C ALA A 264 -19.05 1.17 2.30
N LEU A 265 -18.46 2.07 3.08
CA LEU A 265 -17.49 1.69 4.12
C LEU A 265 -18.15 0.80 5.20
N ALA A 266 -19.41 1.07 5.57
CA ALA A 266 -20.16 0.20 6.48
C ALA A 266 -20.38 -1.21 5.88
N ILE A 267 -20.63 -1.31 4.59
CA ILE A 267 -20.76 -2.60 3.88
C ILE A 267 -19.42 -3.34 3.86
N LEU A 268 -18.31 -2.65 3.59
CA LEU A 268 -16.97 -3.24 3.62
C LEU A 268 -16.66 -3.80 5.03
N HIS A 269 -16.87 -3.01 6.08
CA HIS A 269 -16.59 -3.43 7.46
C HIS A 269 -17.51 -4.58 7.91
N TRP A 270 -18.82 -4.44 7.70
CA TRP A 270 -19.80 -5.24 8.44
C TRP A 270 -20.51 -6.31 7.62
N ALA A 271 -20.55 -6.20 6.29
CA ALA A 271 -21.14 -7.22 5.42
C ALA A 271 -20.07 -8.02 4.68
N ALA A 272 -19.02 -7.35 4.18
CA ALA A 272 -17.87 -8.03 3.59
C ALA A 272 -16.90 -8.54 4.66
N HIS A 273 -16.94 -8.02 5.89
CA HIS A 273 -16.04 -8.39 6.99
C HIS A 273 -14.56 -8.16 6.64
N ILE A 274 -14.22 -6.97 6.14
CA ILE A 274 -12.85 -6.55 5.87
C ILE A 274 -12.50 -5.24 6.58
N ASN A 275 -11.23 -5.02 6.87
CA ASN A 275 -10.76 -3.77 7.50
C ASN A 275 -10.73 -2.55 6.55
N ALA A 276 -10.96 -2.75 5.26
CA ALA A 276 -10.91 -1.72 4.22
C ALA A 276 -9.58 -0.94 4.16
N TYR A 277 -8.47 -1.56 4.57
CA TYR A 277 -7.15 -0.93 4.50
C TYR A 277 -6.68 -0.82 3.04
N ASP A 278 -6.20 0.38 2.68
CA ASP A 278 -5.70 0.80 1.37
C ASP A 278 -6.73 0.82 0.22
N VAL A 279 -8.04 0.70 0.52
CA VAL A 279 -9.07 0.79 -0.55
C VAL A 279 -9.15 2.19 -1.16
N GLU A 280 -9.40 2.26 -2.47
CA GLU A 280 -9.55 3.50 -3.22
C GLU A 280 -11.00 3.77 -3.63
N PHE A 281 -11.46 5.01 -3.43
CA PHE A 281 -12.72 5.51 -3.98
C PHE A 281 -12.47 6.42 -5.19
N VAL A 282 -12.86 5.94 -6.37
CA VAL A 282 -12.61 6.62 -7.63
C VAL A 282 -13.89 6.93 -8.39
N MET A 283 -13.91 8.02 -9.13
CA MET A 283 -14.96 8.36 -10.06
C MET A 283 -14.56 7.92 -11.47
N GLY A 284 -15.41 7.10 -12.07
CA GLY A 284 -15.25 6.54 -13.41
C GLY A 284 -16.61 6.41 -14.09
N SER A 285 -16.63 5.81 -15.28
CA SER A 285 -17.84 5.65 -16.07
C SER A 285 -18.24 4.19 -16.29
N GLU A 286 -19.53 3.94 -16.48
CA GLU A 286 -20.10 2.69 -16.99
C GLU A 286 -20.93 2.94 -18.27
N PRO A 287 -21.12 1.91 -19.12
CA PRO A 287 -22.09 1.93 -20.21
C PRO A 287 -23.54 2.21 -19.73
N TRP A 288 -24.30 3.00 -20.50
CA TRP A 288 -25.74 3.16 -20.28
C TRP A 288 -26.54 2.13 -21.08
N TYR A 289 -27.31 1.29 -20.38
CA TYR A 289 -28.19 0.29 -20.99
C TYR A 289 -29.59 0.87 -21.27
N VAL A 290 -30.08 0.76 -22.50
CA VAL A 290 -31.49 1.02 -22.83
C VAL A 290 -32.30 -0.27 -22.61
N SER A 291 -32.90 -0.39 -21.42
CA SER A 291 -33.97 -1.33 -20.99
C SER A 291 -33.70 -2.85 -21.06
N GLY A 292 -33.84 -3.52 -19.90
CA GLY A 292 -33.93 -4.99 -19.80
C GLY A 292 -33.55 -5.62 -18.45
N ARG A 293 -33.72 -4.95 -17.30
CA ARG A 293 -33.70 -5.61 -15.97
C ARG A 293 -35.10 -5.59 -15.36
N ASP A 294 -36.07 -6.13 -16.08
CA ASP A 294 -37.34 -6.57 -15.51
C ASP A 294 -37.59 -7.99 -16.00
N GLY A 295 -37.46 -8.97 -15.09
CA GLY A 295 -37.95 -10.34 -15.23
C GLY A 295 -37.16 -11.28 -16.15
N ASP A 296 -36.09 -11.91 -15.64
CA ASP A 296 -36.02 -13.38 -15.47
C ASP A 296 -34.66 -13.72 -14.82
N ALA A 297 -34.69 -14.25 -13.60
CA ALA A 297 -33.51 -14.69 -12.87
C ALA A 297 -33.11 -16.08 -13.35
N GLY A 298 -32.51 -16.15 -14.54
CA GLY A 298 -31.78 -17.34 -14.99
C GLY A 298 -30.48 -17.50 -14.20
N ASP A 299 -30.27 -18.69 -13.65
CA ASP A 299 -29.08 -19.13 -12.91
C ASP A 299 -27.75 -18.68 -13.59
N PRO A 300 -26.87 -17.92 -12.91
CA PRO A 300 -25.59 -17.47 -13.47
C PRO A 300 -24.62 -18.62 -13.80
N GLY A 301 -24.87 -19.84 -13.33
CA GLY A 301 -24.00 -20.99 -13.50
C GLY A 301 -23.91 -21.57 -14.93
N GLN A 302 -24.68 -21.06 -15.90
CA GLN A 302 -24.76 -21.64 -17.25
C GLN A 302 -24.39 -20.72 -18.43
N ARG A 303 -23.92 -19.48 -18.22
CA ARG A 303 -23.32 -18.72 -19.33
C ARG A 303 -21.93 -19.28 -19.62
N GLY A 304 -21.80 -20.01 -20.73
CA GLY A 304 -20.51 -20.48 -21.23
C GLY A 304 -19.55 -19.31 -21.43
N ILE A 305 -18.34 -19.45 -20.87
CA ILE A 305 -17.27 -18.43 -20.80
C ILE A 305 -16.72 -18.02 -22.20
N PHE A 306 -17.25 -18.57 -23.31
CA PHE A 306 -16.77 -18.34 -24.67
C PHE A 306 -17.73 -17.59 -25.61
N ASP A 307 -18.89 -17.13 -25.13
CA ASP A 307 -19.71 -16.22 -25.92
C ASP A 307 -19.16 -14.79 -25.79
N THR A 308 -18.22 -14.45 -26.68
CA THR A 308 -17.87 -13.05 -26.93
C THR A 308 -19.15 -12.23 -27.14
N PRO A 309 -19.38 -11.12 -26.43
CA PRO A 309 -20.50 -10.24 -26.72
C PRO A 309 -20.42 -9.83 -28.18
N ASP A 310 -21.49 -10.09 -28.91
CA ASP A 310 -21.61 -9.84 -30.35
C ASP A 310 -20.96 -8.49 -30.73
N LEU A 311 -19.97 -8.50 -31.63
CA LEU A 311 -19.16 -7.33 -32.02
C LEU A 311 -20.03 -6.13 -32.46
N LYS A 312 -21.28 -6.38 -32.86
CA LYS A 312 -22.28 -5.34 -33.18
C LYS A 312 -22.81 -4.60 -31.93
N ALA A 313 -22.96 -5.28 -30.80
CA ALA A 313 -23.35 -4.66 -29.53
C ALA A 313 -22.24 -3.73 -28.99
N GLY A 314 -20.97 -4.05 -29.29
CA GLY A 314 -19.76 -3.26 -29.00
C GLY A 314 -19.89 -1.75 -29.30
N VAL A 315 -20.60 -1.38 -30.37
CA VAL A 315 -20.73 0.02 -30.83
C VAL A 315 -21.73 0.82 -29.97
N GLU A 316 -22.77 0.19 -29.45
CA GLU A 316 -23.77 0.87 -28.61
C GLU A 316 -23.29 1.06 -27.16
N TYR A 317 -22.49 0.12 -26.62
CA TYR A 317 -21.96 0.15 -25.24
C TYR A 317 -21.25 1.46 -24.86
N PHE A 318 -20.59 2.12 -25.81
CA PHE A 318 -19.73 3.27 -25.51
C PHE A 318 -20.32 4.61 -25.88
N SER A 319 -21.56 4.64 -26.41
CA SER A 319 -22.21 5.85 -26.94
C SER A 319 -22.93 6.69 -25.88
N LYS A 320 -23.30 6.08 -24.76
CA LYS A 320 -23.91 6.74 -23.60
C LYS A 320 -23.24 6.23 -22.35
N ARG A 321 -22.76 7.14 -21.50
CA ARG A 321 -22.01 6.81 -20.28
C ARG A 321 -22.64 7.46 -19.06
N LEU A 322 -22.59 6.72 -17.96
CA LEU A 322 -22.93 7.21 -16.63
C LEU A 322 -21.66 7.34 -15.81
N THR A 323 -21.51 8.42 -15.08
CA THR A 323 -20.44 8.53 -14.09
C THR A 323 -20.89 7.97 -12.73
N ARG A 324 -20.01 7.22 -12.08
CA ARG A 324 -20.25 6.51 -10.82
C ARG A 324 -19.02 6.64 -9.91
N ILE A 325 -19.24 6.53 -8.60
CA ILE A 325 -18.16 6.24 -7.64
C ILE A 325 -17.98 4.73 -7.59
N TRP A 326 -16.72 4.30 -7.62
CA TRP A 326 -16.29 2.91 -7.56
C TRP A 326 -15.34 2.73 -6.38
N VAL A 327 -15.39 1.57 -5.74
CA VAL A 327 -14.39 1.12 -4.78
C VAL A 327 -13.51 0.03 -5.42
N LEU A 328 -12.20 0.13 -5.24
CA LEU A 328 -11.20 -0.81 -5.77
C LEU A 328 -9.95 -0.88 -4.87
N ASP A 329 -8.99 -1.73 -5.26
CA ASP A 329 -7.74 -2.06 -4.56
C ASP A 329 -7.95 -2.75 -3.20
N PHE A 330 -8.10 -4.09 -3.24
CA PHE A 330 -8.35 -4.91 -2.06
C PHE A 330 -7.13 -5.75 -1.64
N ASN A 331 -5.97 -5.47 -2.22
CA ASN A 331 -4.69 -6.17 -2.05
C ASN A 331 -4.14 -6.12 -0.62
N LEU A 332 -4.45 -5.09 0.17
CA LEU A 332 -4.02 -4.98 1.58
C LEU A 332 -5.19 -5.12 2.57
N CYS A 333 -6.36 -5.52 2.09
CA CYS A 333 -7.50 -5.77 2.96
C CYS A 333 -7.32 -7.06 3.76
N THR A 334 -7.64 -7.00 5.05
CA THR A 334 -7.61 -8.16 5.95
C THR A 334 -9.03 -8.56 6.34
N ARG A 335 -9.30 -9.87 6.35
CA ARG A 335 -10.56 -10.44 6.85
C ARG A 335 -10.70 -10.23 8.36
N LEU A 336 -11.85 -9.71 8.79
CA LEU A 336 -12.14 -9.52 10.20
C LEU A 336 -12.57 -10.85 10.85
N PRO A 337 -12.01 -11.21 12.03
CA PRO A 337 -12.36 -12.43 12.74
C PRO A 337 -13.70 -12.29 13.50
N MET A 338 -14.79 -12.02 12.77
CA MET A 338 -16.11 -11.74 13.35
C MET A 338 -16.62 -12.89 14.24
N GLU A 339 -16.31 -14.14 13.90
CA GLU A 339 -16.68 -15.33 14.69
C GLU A 339 -16.05 -15.37 16.08
N ARG A 340 -15.00 -14.58 16.31
CA ARG A 340 -14.26 -14.51 17.57
C ARG A 340 -14.60 -13.25 18.38
N LEU A 341 -15.64 -12.50 18.00
CA LEU A 341 -16.02 -11.25 18.67
C LEU A 341 -16.22 -11.40 20.19
N GLU A 342 -16.71 -12.56 20.65
CA GLU A 342 -16.94 -12.86 22.07
C GLU A 342 -15.64 -13.07 22.86
N GLU A 343 -14.52 -13.32 22.19
CA GLU A 343 -13.23 -13.47 22.86
C GLU A 343 -12.74 -12.12 23.41
N PRO A 344 -12.17 -12.10 24.63
CA PRO A 344 -11.64 -10.88 25.23
C PRO A 344 -10.63 -10.17 24.32
N GLY A 345 -10.83 -8.88 24.09
CA GLY A 345 -9.93 -8.02 23.30
C GLY A 345 -10.10 -8.10 21.77
N VAL A 346 -10.81 -9.08 21.22
CA VAL A 346 -10.95 -9.21 19.75
C VAL A 346 -11.75 -8.05 19.16
N ALA A 347 -12.83 -7.63 19.81
CA ALA A 347 -13.61 -6.48 19.37
C ALA A 347 -12.77 -5.19 19.31
N ASP A 348 -11.92 -4.95 20.32
CA ASP A 348 -11.05 -3.77 20.37
C ASP A 348 -9.95 -3.83 19.30
N SER A 349 -9.39 -5.02 19.04
CA SER A 349 -8.45 -5.23 17.93
C SER A 349 -9.09 -5.00 16.57
N ILE A 350 -10.34 -5.45 16.37
CA ILE A 350 -11.10 -5.14 15.15
C ILE A 350 -11.25 -3.63 15.01
N LEU A 351 -11.76 -2.94 16.04
CA LEU A 351 -11.93 -1.49 16.01
C LEU A 351 -10.62 -0.75 15.71
N ALA A 352 -9.50 -1.17 16.30
CA ALA A 352 -8.19 -0.61 16.03
C ALA A 352 -7.78 -0.77 14.57
N MET A 353 -8.01 -1.94 13.96
CA MET A 353 -7.76 -2.16 12.52
C MET A 353 -8.65 -1.28 11.64
N LEU A 354 -9.92 -1.10 12.00
CA LEU A 354 -10.84 -0.24 11.24
C LEU A 354 -10.41 1.24 11.32
N VAL A 355 -10.02 1.71 12.50
CA VAL A 355 -9.53 3.09 12.70
C VAL A 355 -8.21 3.29 11.96
N LEU A 356 -7.34 2.29 11.90
CA LEU A 356 -6.13 2.33 11.08
C LEU A 356 -6.48 2.52 9.61
N GLY A 357 -7.35 1.68 9.05
CA GLY A 357 -7.82 1.79 7.65
C GLY A 357 -8.53 3.12 7.36
N PHE A 358 -9.24 3.71 8.33
CA PHE A 358 -9.88 5.00 8.13
C PHE A 358 -8.87 6.13 7.87
N PHE A 359 -7.79 6.22 8.66
CA PHE A 359 -6.87 7.36 8.55
C PHE A 359 -5.69 7.11 7.61
N GLU A 360 -5.17 5.88 7.54
CA GLU A 360 -3.99 5.58 6.72
C GLU A 360 -4.32 5.43 5.23
N ASN A 361 -5.59 5.21 4.89
CA ASN A 361 -6.03 5.32 3.50
C ASN A 361 -5.90 6.78 3.02
N ASP A 362 -5.85 6.94 1.70
CA ASP A 362 -6.02 8.25 1.06
C ASP A 362 -7.31 8.97 1.52
N PRO A 363 -7.44 10.32 1.37
CA PRO A 363 -8.44 11.14 2.08
C PRO A 363 -9.85 11.04 1.51
N TYR A 364 -10.31 9.81 1.27
CA TYR A 364 -11.62 9.48 0.74
C TYR A 364 -12.75 9.75 1.75
N TYR A 365 -12.46 9.70 3.04
CA TYR A 365 -13.45 9.91 4.09
C TYR A 365 -13.43 11.35 4.61
N PRO A 366 -14.59 12.00 4.83
CA PRO A 366 -14.66 13.24 5.58
C PRO A 366 -14.05 13.07 6.97
N LEU A 367 -13.37 14.10 7.49
CA LEU A 367 -12.71 14.03 8.79
C LEU A 367 -13.62 14.58 9.91
N PRO A 368 -13.62 13.97 11.11
CA PRO A 368 -14.33 14.52 12.27
C PRO A 368 -13.70 15.83 12.74
N LEU A 369 -14.44 16.62 13.53
CA LEU A 369 -13.93 17.84 14.17
C LEU A 369 -13.41 18.89 13.17
N ALA A 370 -14.01 18.98 11.99
CA ALA A 370 -13.60 19.94 10.98
C ALA A 370 -14.00 21.37 11.38
N GLU A 371 -13.08 22.33 11.21
CA GLU A 371 -13.36 23.74 11.50
C GLU A 371 -14.31 24.37 10.47
N ASP A 372 -14.21 23.97 9.20
CA ASP A 372 -15.11 24.44 8.15
C ASP A 372 -16.52 23.85 8.35
N PRO A 373 -17.58 24.67 8.44
CA PRO A 373 -18.95 24.17 8.62
C PRO A 373 -19.44 23.28 7.48
N GLY A 374 -18.91 23.45 6.26
CA GLY A 374 -19.22 22.60 5.12
C GLY A 374 -18.64 21.20 5.28
N ASP A 375 -17.39 21.10 5.72
CA ASP A 375 -16.72 19.83 6.01
C ASP A 375 -17.33 19.13 7.22
N GLN A 376 -17.69 19.87 8.27
CA GLN A 376 -18.38 19.29 9.42
C GLN A 376 -19.71 18.66 9.01
N ARG A 377 -20.46 19.30 8.10
CA ARG A 377 -21.69 18.70 7.55
C ARG A 377 -21.41 17.46 6.68
N LEU A 378 -20.25 17.36 6.04
CA LEU A 378 -19.86 16.14 5.31
C LEU A 378 -19.57 15.00 6.28
N TRP A 379 -18.88 15.28 7.39
CA TRP A 379 -18.69 14.32 8.47
C TRP A 379 -20.03 13.87 9.07
N ASP A 380 -20.92 14.82 9.34
CA ASP A 380 -22.22 14.52 9.94
C ASP A 380 -23.08 13.61 9.04
N GLU A 381 -23.08 13.87 7.74
CA GLU A 381 -23.74 13.02 6.75
C GLU A 381 -23.09 11.63 6.70
N PHE A 382 -21.76 11.58 6.58
CA PHE A 382 -20.99 10.33 6.52
C PHE A 382 -21.23 9.44 7.75
N GLN A 383 -21.11 9.99 8.97
CA GLN A 383 -21.31 9.20 10.18
C GLN A 383 -22.76 8.70 10.30
N ALA A 384 -23.74 9.52 9.93
CA ALA A 384 -25.14 9.15 10.01
C ALA A 384 -25.47 7.99 9.07
N THR A 385 -24.94 8.02 7.85
CA THR A 385 -25.22 7.01 6.82
C THR A 385 -24.42 5.74 7.05
N TYR A 386 -23.17 5.87 7.51
CA TYR A 386 -22.36 4.75 7.99
C TYR A 386 -23.08 3.97 9.10
N LEU A 387 -23.52 4.67 10.16
CA LEU A 387 -24.21 4.05 11.30
C LEU A 387 -25.57 3.46 10.89
N GLY A 388 -26.32 4.17 10.03
CA GLY A 388 -27.58 3.68 9.48
C GLY A 388 -27.41 2.36 8.72
N MET A 389 -26.40 2.27 7.85
CA MET A 389 -26.10 1.06 7.10
C MET A 389 -25.54 -0.05 8.00
N ALA A 390 -24.64 0.26 8.93
CA ALA A 390 -24.12 -0.70 9.90
C ALA A 390 -25.23 -1.33 10.74
N LYS A 391 -26.21 -0.52 11.19
CA LYS A 391 -27.39 -1.02 11.90
C LYS A 391 -28.26 -1.91 11.02
N ARG A 392 -28.44 -1.58 9.73
CA ARG A 392 -29.16 -2.41 8.77
C ARG A 392 -28.49 -3.78 8.57
N ILE A 393 -27.16 -3.82 8.54
CA ILE A 393 -26.37 -5.04 8.33
C ILE A 393 -26.34 -5.90 9.60
N LEU A 394 -25.94 -5.31 10.74
CA LEU A 394 -25.67 -6.06 11.97
C LEU A 394 -26.87 -6.14 12.91
N GLY A 395 -27.75 -5.14 12.91
CA GLY A 395 -28.77 -4.92 13.94
C GLY A 395 -30.14 -5.55 13.67
N GLY A 396 -30.32 -6.25 12.53
CA GLY A 396 -31.58 -6.95 12.23
C GLY A 396 -31.88 -8.06 13.23
N GLU A 397 -33.16 -8.30 13.57
CA GLU A 397 -33.58 -9.26 14.60
C GLU A 397 -33.08 -10.70 14.34
N SER A 398 -32.86 -11.08 13.08
CA SER A 398 -32.31 -12.38 12.67
C SER A 398 -30.77 -12.41 12.62
N SER A 399 -30.09 -11.30 12.87
CA SER A 399 -28.63 -11.22 12.86
C SER A 399 -28.06 -11.75 14.17
N LYS A 400 -27.15 -12.72 14.09
CA LYS A 400 -26.38 -13.18 15.27
C LYS A 400 -25.48 -12.08 15.87
N TRP A 401 -25.24 -11.00 15.14
CA TRP A 401 -24.47 -9.84 15.59
C TRP A 401 -25.32 -8.73 16.22
N ALA A 402 -26.65 -8.92 16.34
CA ALA A 402 -27.56 -7.88 16.80
C ALA A 402 -27.21 -7.33 18.19
N MET A 403 -26.74 -8.18 19.12
CA MET A 403 -26.25 -7.74 20.43
C MET A 403 -25.05 -6.79 20.30
N TRP A 404 -24.10 -7.10 19.41
CA TRP A 404 -22.90 -6.29 19.18
C TRP A 404 -23.21 -4.91 18.59
N ALA A 405 -24.19 -4.84 17.69
CA ALA A 405 -24.65 -3.58 17.13
C ALA A 405 -25.52 -2.78 18.10
N ASN A 406 -26.53 -3.42 18.69
CA ASN A 406 -27.58 -2.70 19.40
C ASN A 406 -27.23 -2.39 20.86
N GLU A 407 -26.56 -3.32 21.55
CA GLU A 407 -26.21 -3.21 22.97
C GLU A 407 -24.75 -2.80 23.18
N LYS A 408 -23.80 -3.45 22.48
CA LYS A 408 -22.37 -3.13 22.59
C LYS A 408 -21.95 -1.92 21.76
N LYS A 409 -22.84 -1.42 20.89
CA LYS A 409 -22.63 -0.20 20.10
C LYS A 409 -21.35 -0.25 19.26
N LEU A 410 -21.02 -1.42 18.69
CA LEU A 410 -19.75 -1.63 18.02
C LEU A 410 -19.50 -0.64 16.86
N PRO A 411 -20.47 -0.36 15.96
CA PRO A 411 -20.29 0.65 14.93
C PRO A 411 -20.13 2.07 15.48
N GLU A 412 -20.87 2.44 16.52
CA GLU A 412 -20.73 3.74 17.19
C GLU A 412 -19.36 3.88 17.84
N ARG A 413 -18.84 2.82 18.50
CA ARG A 413 -17.49 2.80 19.08
C ARG A 413 -16.40 3.04 18.03
N PHE A 414 -16.57 2.53 16.80
CA PHE A 414 -15.63 2.82 15.71
C PHE A 414 -15.62 4.32 15.37
N ILE A 415 -16.79 4.94 15.24
CA ILE A 415 -16.92 6.38 14.99
C ILE A 415 -16.31 7.18 16.14
N ASP A 416 -16.60 6.82 17.40
CA ASP A 416 -16.05 7.47 18.58
C ASP A 416 -14.51 7.40 18.60
N MET A 417 -13.94 6.22 18.31
CA MET A 417 -12.48 6.05 18.25
C MET A 417 -11.83 6.87 17.11
N CYS A 418 -12.54 7.09 15.99
CA CYS A 418 -12.05 8.00 14.95
C CYS A 418 -12.00 9.44 15.45
N VAL A 419 -13.06 9.90 16.13
CA VAL A 419 -13.11 11.24 16.74
C VAL A 419 -12.04 11.41 17.81
N GLU A 420 -11.82 10.40 18.66
CA GLU A 420 -10.81 10.41 19.72
C GLU A 420 -9.39 10.48 19.16
N ARG A 421 -9.08 9.67 18.14
CA ARG A 421 -7.79 9.71 17.46
C ARG A 421 -7.53 11.09 16.85
N GLU A 422 -8.51 11.66 16.17
CA GLU A 422 -8.37 12.97 15.54
C GLU A 422 -8.20 14.08 16.58
N LYS A 423 -9.00 14.05 17.66
CA LYS A 423 -8.86 14.96 18.80
C LYS A 423 -7.46 14.91 19.41
N LYS A 424 -6.90 13.70 19.55
CA LYS A 424 -5.54 13.51 20.04
C LYS A 424 -4.51 14.11 19.09
N ASN A 425 -4.60 13.84 17.79
CA ASN A 425 -3.69 14.39 16.79
C ASN A 425 -3.70 15.93 16.76
N LEU A 426 -4.89 16.54 16.84
CA LEU A 426 -5.04 17.99 16.95
C LEU A 426 -4.42 18.52 18.25
N GLY A 427 -4.66 17.84 19.38
CA GLY A 427 -4.06 18.19 20.68
C GLY A 427 -2.53 18.07 20.71
N ASP A 428 -1.98 17.11 19.97
CA ASP A 428 -0.55 16.88 19.81
C ASP A 428 0.10 17.81 18.75
N GLY A 429 -0.69 18.67 18.10
CA GLY A 429 -0.19 19.62 17.08
C GLY A 429 0.18 18.99 15.74
N LYS A 430 -0.29 17.77 15.44
CA LYS A 430 0.05 17.03 14.21
C LYS A 430 -0.71 17.49 12.96
N GLY A 431 -1.73 18.33 13.14
CA GLY A 431 -2.63 18.78 12.08
C GLY A 431 -3.82 17.85 11.85
N HIS A 432 -4.81 18.36 11.11
CA HIS A 432 -6.07 17.67 10.84
C HIS A 432 -5.88 16.54 9.82
N GLY A 433 -6.36 15.34 10.10
CA GLY A 433 -6.22 14.17 9.25
C GLY A 433 -4.78 13.67 9.13
N TYR A 434 -3.98 13.87 10.18
CA TYR A 434 -2.59 13.40 10.21
C TYR A 434 -2.50 11.89 9.93
N ARG A 435 -1.56 11.55 9.05
CA ARG A 435 -1.18 10.19 8.67
C ARG A 435 0.25 9.94 9.03
N GLU A 436 0.56 8.68 9.32
CA GLU A 436 1.95 8.27 9.32
C GLU A 436 2.39 8.18 7.85
N GLU A 437 3.37 9.00 7.44
CA GLU A 437 3.84 8.98 6.07
C GLU A 437 4.41 7.58 5.74
N LYS A 438 3.76 6.86 4.81
CA LYS A 438 4.36 5.68 4.19
C LYS A 438 5.58 6.17 3.39
N GLN A 439 6.78 5.88 3.90
CA GLN A 439 8.04 6.26 3.25
C GLN A 439 8.09 5.66 1.84
N THR A 440 8.35 6.49 0.83
CA THR A 440 8.47 6.02 -0.55
C THR A 440 9.79 5.30 -0.77
N PHE A 441 9.85 4.42 -1.78
CA PHE A 441 11.09 3.73 -2.14
C PHE A 441 12.23 4.72 -2.47
N ASP A 442 11.93 5.82 -3.15
CA ASP A 442 12.94 6.83 -3.51
C ASP A 442 13.49 7.56 -2.26
N GLU A 443 12.65 7.84 -1.26
CA GLU A 443 13.07 8.42 0.02
C GLU A 443 13.96 7.45 0.81
N VAL A 444 13.62 6.16 0.81
CA VAL A 444 14.43 5.10 1.45
C VAL A 444 15.82 5.01 0.80
N ILE A 445 15.92 5.05 -0.54
CA ILE A 445 17.21 5.03 -1.24
C ILE A 445 18.00 6.31 -0.97
N ALA A 446 17.34 7.48 -0.96
CA ALA A 446 17.99 8.75 -0.65
C ALA A 446 18.60 8.74 0.77
N LEU A 447 17.91 8.14 1.75
CA LEU A 447 18.44 7.93 3.09
C LEU A 447 19.71 7.08 3.04
N PHE A 448 19.72 5.94 2.34
CA PHE A 448 20.90 5.08 2.28
C PHE A 448 22.13 5.80 1.72
N CYS A 449 21.94 6.55 0.63
CA CYS A 449 23.00 7.36 0.05
C CYS A 449 23.52 8.44 1.02
N ASP A 450 22.63 9.09 1.78
CA ASP A 450 23.02 10.09 2.77
C ASP A 450 23.78 9.48 3.96
N ILE A 451 23.37 8.29 4.43
CA ILE A 451 24.08 7.55 5.48
C ILE A 451 25.46 7.09 5.01
N GLU A 452 25.58 6.55 3.81
CA GLU A 452 26.86 6.17 3.21
C GLU A 452 27.80 7.36 3.07
N ALA A 453 27.29 8.51 2.60
CA ALA A 453 28.07 9.73 2.44
C ALA A 453 28.49 10.38 3.78
N SER A 454 27.71 10.19 4.84
CA SER A 454 27.97 10.77 6.17
C SER A 454 28.84 9.89 7.04
N PHE A 455 28.95 8.60 6.71
CA PHE A 455 29.75 7.64 7.48
C PHE A 455 31.26 7.92 7.25
N PRO A 456 32.10 7.79 8.29
CA PRO A 456 33.53 8.08 8.20
C PRO A 456 34.30 6.95 7.48
N THR A 457 34.08 6.83 6.18
CA THR A 457 34.62 5.74 5.34
C THR A 457 36.13 5.76 5.21
N GLU A 458 36.78 6.92 5.35
CA GLU A 458 38.24 7.04 5.28
C GLU A 458 38.96 6.37 6.47
N SER A 459 38.39 6.49 7.68
CA SER A 459 38.96 5.95 8.93
C SER A 459 38.42 4.56 9.26
N LEU A 460 37.15 4.30 9.00
CA LEU A 460 36.46 3.05 9.36
C LEU A 460 36.16 2.13 8.16
N GLY A 461 36.53 2.50 6.95
CA GLY A 461 36.29 1.69 5.75
C GLY A 461 34.87 1.83 5.18
N GLY A 462 34.74 1.63 3.87
CA GLY A 462 33.48 1.75 3.12
C GLY A 462 32.47 0.62 3.33
N ASP A 463 32.85 -0.46 4.02
CA ASP A 463 32.06 -1.67 4.19
C ASP A 463 31.38 -1.80 5.57
N ARG A 464 31.29 -0.68 6.31
CA ARG A 464 30.69 -0.62 7.66
C ARG A 464 29.47 0.30 7.78
N TRP A 465 29.24 1.22 6.85
CA TRP A 465 28.13 2.18 6.96
C TRP A 465 26.76 1.48 7.07
N TYR A 466 26.56 0.39 6.31
CA TYR A 466 25.30 -0.34 6.33
C TYR A 466 25.08 -1.09 7.65
N LEU A 467 26.10 -1.31 8.47
CA LEU A 467 25.91 -1.89 9.82
C LEU A 467 25.23 -0.89 10.76
N VAL A 468 25.50 0.42 10.60
CA VAL A 468 24.74 1.48 11.28
C VAL A 468 23.29 1.45 10.80
N ALA A 469 23.08 1.34 9.48
CA ALA A 469 21.76 1.26 8.90
C ALA A 469 20.97 0.03 9.39
N VAL A 470 21.54 -1.18 9.34
CA VAL A 470 20.92 -2.40 9.88
C VAL A 470 20.58 -2.24 11.36
N ALA A 471 21.53 -1.80 12.20
CA ALA A 471 21.32 -1.69 13.64
C ALA A 471 20.19 -0.73 14.04
N THR A 472 19.98 0.32 13.27
CA THR A 472 19.00 1.37 13.57
C THR A 472 17.67 1.18 12.86
N LEU A 473 17.66 0.86 11.56
CA LEU A 473 16.45 0.61 10.78
C LEU A 473 15.67 -0.59 11.30
N THR A 474 16.36 -1.66 11.77
CA THR A 474 15.67 -2.80 12.38
C THR A 474 14.83 -2.38 13.58
N TYR A 475 15.19 -1.31 14.29
CA TYR A 475 14.35 -0.75 15.36
C TYR A 475 13.35 0.29 14.85
N ALA A 476 13.79 1.20 13.99
CA ALA A 476 13.11 2.46 13.68
C ALA A 476 12.19 2.43 12.45
N SER A 477 12.16 1.34 11.68
CA SER A 477 11.41 1.28 10.42
C SER A 477 10.66 -0.04 10.25
N ASP A 478 9.83 -0.11 9.20
CA ASP A 478 9.22 -1.38 8.79
C ASP A 478 10.30 -2.39 8.34
N PRO A 479 10.16 -3.70 8.66
CA PRO A 479 11.11 -4.73 8.23
C PRO A 479 11.42 -4.75 6.73
N GLU A 480 10.50 -4.32 5.86
CA GLU A 480 10.70 -4.21 4.41
C GLU A 480 11.83 -3.22 4.06
N THR A 481 12.06 -2.20 4.88
CA THR A 481 13.15 -1.23 4.69
C THR A 481 14.53 -1.90 4.74
N ILE A 482 14.69 -2.96 5.54
CA ILE A 482 15.93 -3.74 5.59
C ILE A 482 16.11 -4.56 4.30
N ALA A 483 15.03 -5.08 3.72
CA ALA A 483 15.09 -5.75 2.42
C ALA A 483 15.43 -4.76 1.29
N HIS A 484 14.93 -3.53 1.35
CA HIS A 484 15.35 -2.44 0.46
C HIS A 484 16.84 -2.14 0.61
N LEU A 485 17.38 -2.09 1.83
CA LEU A 485 18.82 -1.91 2.08
C LEU A 485 19.64 -3.04 1.45
N TYR A 486 19.24 -4.30 1.66
CA TYR A 486 19.89 -5.45 1.03
C TYR A 486 19.87 -5.33 -0.50
N THR A 487 18.70 -5.02 -1.08
CA THR A 487 18.52 -4.83 -2.52
C THR A 487 19.40 -3.70 -3.06
N HIS A 488 19.52 -2.60 -2.32
CA HIS A 488 20.40 -1.49 -2.68
C HIS A 488 21.87 -1.95 -2.70
N LEU A 489 22.33 -2.64 -1.65
CA LEU A 489 23.70 -3.11 -1.54
C LEU A 489 24.06 -4.10 -2.65
N ILE A 490 23.23 -5.11 -2.92
CA ILE A 490 23.56 -6.14 -3.94
C ILE A 490 23.64 -5.60 -5.38
N ASN A 491 23.11 -4.39 -5.63
CA ASN A 491 23.22 -3.70 -6.91
C ASN A 491 24.51 -2.87 -7.03
N GLN A 492 25.32 -2.77 -5.98
CA GLN A 492 26.62 -2.10 -6.05
C GLN A 492 27.68 -2.98 -6.72
N PRO A 493 28.69 -2.39 -7.40
CA PRO A 493 29.72 -3.15 -8.12
C PRO A 493 30.51 -4.15 -7.26
N SER A 494 30.70 -3.83 -5.98
CA SER A 494 31.37 -4.67 -4.97
C SER A 494 30.68 -6.01 -4.72
N TYR A 495 29.39 -6.12 -5.06
CA TYR A 495 28.57 -7.32 -4.84
C TYR A 495 28.10 -7.99 -6.15
N SER A 496 28.89 -7.82 -7.21
CA SER A 496 28.58 -8.36 -8.54
C SER A 496 28.56 -9.90 -8.62
N THR A 497 29.17 -10.62 -7.66
CA THR A 497 29.19 -12.10 -7.64
C THR A 497 28.32 -12.68 -6.53
N SER A 498 27.84 -13.92 -6.71
CA SER A 498 27.09 -14.62 -5.65
C SER A 498 27.93 -14.83 -4.39
N ALA A 499 29.23 -15.11 -4.52
CA ALA A 499 30.12 -15.24 -3.37
C ALA A 499 30.22 -13.93 -2.54
N SER A 500 30.29 -12.77 -3.21
CA SER A 500 30.26 -11.47 -2.52
C SER A 500 28.92 -11.20 -1.85
N ARG A 501 27.79 -11.61 -2.46
CA ARG A 501 26.45 -11.45 -1.88
C ARG A 501 26.21 -12.40 -0.70
N GLN A 502 26.72 -13.62 -0.77
CA GLN A 502 26.76 -14.58 0.35
C GLN A 502 27.58 -14.04 1.53
N ALA A 503 28.74 -13.42 1.26
CA ALA A 503 29.53 -12.77 2.30
C ALA A 503 28.80 -11.57 2.93
N LEU A 504 28.09 -10.77 2.12
CA LEU A 504 27.25 -9.67 2.59
C LEU A 504 26.12 -10.14 3.51
N ILE A 505 25.29 -11.09 3.06
CA ILE A 505 24.19 -11.58 3.90
C ILE A 505 24.70 -12.22 5.18
N ARG A 506 25.86 -12.89 5.16
CA ARG A 506 26.47 -13.44 6.37
C ARG A 506 26.76 -12.34 7.39
N ARG A 507 27.29 -11.18 6.96
CA ARG A 507 27.51 -10.01 7.83
C ARG A 507 26.20 -9.41 8.34
N ILE A 508 25.20 -9.24 7.46
CA ILE A 508 23.89 -8.69 7.85
C ILE A 508 23.19 -9.61 8.86
N ARG A 509 23.18 -10.92 8.62
CA ARG A 509 22.59 -11.91 9.53
C ARG A 509 23.31 -11.98 10.86
N GLU A 510 24.64 -11.87 10.88
CA GLU A 510 25.39 -11.78 12.14
C GLU A 510 25.04 -10.49 12.92
N ALA A 511 24.86 -9.36 12.23
CA ALA A 511 24.38 -8.13 12.86
C ALA A 511 22.98 -8.33 13.46
N LEU A 512 22.02 -8.85 12.68
CA LEU A 512 20.65 -9.13 13.14
C LEU A 512 20.63 -10.12 14.31
N LEU A 513 21.47 -11.16 14.27
CA LEU A 513 21.62 -12.11 15.37
C LEU A 513 22.11 -11.39 16.64
N LYS A 514 23.13 -10.54 16.55
CA LYS A 514 23.62 -9.75 17.69
C LYS A 514 22.53 -8.82 18.25
N LEU A 515 21.74 -8.20 17.39
CA LEU A 515 20.62 -7.33 17.78
C LEU A 515 19.53 -8.09 18.56
N THR A 516 19.31 -9.39 18.29
CA THR A 516 18.35 -10.20 19.06
C THR A 516 18.62 -10.15 20.56
N GLY A 517 19.89 -10.15 20.97
CA GLY A 517 20.27 -10.03 22.38
C GLY A 517 20.00 -8.65 22.99
N LEU A 518 19.82 -7.61 22.17
CA LEU A 518 19.72 -6.22 22.61
C LEU A 518 18.32 -5.61 22.47
N MET A 519 17.52 -6.04 21.47
CA MET A 519 16.17 -5.51 21.19
C MET A 519 15.07 -6.59 21.13
N GLY A 520 15.41 -7.86 21.39
CA GLY A 520 14.49 -9.00 21.21
C GLY A 520 14.50 -9.56 19.78
N ASP A 521 13.85 -10.70 19.58
CA ASP A 521 13.91 -11.51 18.37
C ASP A 521 12.96 -11.06 17.25
N THR A 522 11.78 -10.55 17.60
CA THR A 522 10.71 -10.24 16.65
C THR A 522 11.14 -9.35 15.49
N LYS A 523 11.82 -8.22 15.77
CA LYS A 523 12.25 -7.28 14.73
C LYS A 523 13.39 -7.83 13.86
N PRO A 524 14.49 -8.37 14.43
CA PRO A 524 15.51 -9.05 13.63
C PRO A 524 14.97 -10.21 12.78
N MET A 525 14.05 -11.02 13.33
CA MET A 525 13.46 -12.16 12.63
C MET A 525 12.64 -11.69 11.41
N ALA A 526 11.77 -10.68 11.61
CA ALA A 526 10.99 -10.11 10.52
C ALA A 526 11.91 -9.53 9.42
N ALA A 527 13.00 -8.88 9.79
CA ALA A 527 13.98 -8.34 8.83
C ALA A 527 14.64 -9.47 8.01
N VAL A 528 15.04 -10.58 8.64
CA VAL A 528 15.60 -11.74 7.93
C VAL A 528 14.58 -12.34 6.96
N PHE A 529 13.30 -12.45 7.35
CA PHE A 529 12.26 -12.96 6.45
C PHE A 529 12.05 -12.05 5.24
N LYS A 530 12.03 -10.73 5.45
CA LYS A 530 11.92 -9.77 4.33
C LYS A 530 13.14 -9.80 3.41
N ILE A 531 14.35 -10.01 3.92
CA ILE A 531 15.53 -10.22 3.07
C ILE A 531 15.36 -11.51 2.26
N ALA A 532 14.89 -12.60 2.88
CA ALA A 532 14.68 -13.88 2.19
C ALA A 532 13.68 -13.78 1.02
N ASP A 533 12.69 -12.87 1.10
CA ASP A 533 11.73 -12.59 0.03
C ASP A 533 12.39 -12.00 -1.24
N VAL A 534 13.56 -11.35 -1.11
CA VAL A 534 14.29 -10.68 -2.20
C VAL A 534 15.61 -11.37 -2.58
N GLU A 535 16.05 -12.36 -1.81
CA GLU A 535 17.26 -13.14 -2.09
C GLU A 535 17.09 -14.07 -3.30
N ARG A 536 18.05 -13.99 -4.23
CA ARG A 536 18.16 -14.93 -5.33
C ARG A 536 18.64 -16.28 -4.81
N GLU A 537 18.18 -17.37 -5.43
CA GLU A 537 18.49 -18.72 -4.98
C GLU A 537 20.01 -18.98 -4.94
N GLU A 538 20.76 -18.49 -5.93
CA GLU A 538 22.21 -18.61 -6.02
C GLU A 538 22.98 -17.80 -4.96
N ASP A 539 22.33 -16.80 -4.35
CA ASP A 539 22.93 -15.89 -3.37
C ASP A 539 22.72 -16.33 -1.92
N ARG A 540 21.88 -17.36 -1.71
CA ARG A 540 21.58 -17.90 -0.38
C ARG A 540 22.82 -18.52 0.24
N ASP A 541 23.13 -18.09 1.46
CA ASP A 541 24.22 -18.62 2.26
C ASP A 541 23.71 -19.57 3.36
N TYR A 542 23.97 -20.86 3.16
CA TYR A 542 23.54 -21.93 4.08
C TYR A 542 24.50 -22.15 5.26
N SER A 543 25.45 -21.24 5.51
CA SER A 543 26.36 -21.37 6.64
C SER A 543 25.61 -21.17 7.97
N PHE A 544 26.06 -21.86 9.03
CA PHE A 544 25.49 -21.78 10.36
C PHE A 544 26.56 -21.41 11.39
N SER A 545 26.67 -20.12 11.71
CA SER A 545 27.74 -19.57 12.55
C SER A 545 27.71 -20.00 14.02
N ARG A 546 26.63 -20.64 14.47
CA ARG A 546 26.45 -21.12 15.86
C ARG A 546 26.23 -22.62 15.94
N GLU A 547 26.49 -23.36 14.87
CA GLU A 547 26.41 -24.82 14.90
C GLU A 547 27.35 -25.38 15.98
N GLY A 548 26.80 -26.17 16.90
CA GLY A 548 27.58 -26.76 18.00
C GLY A 548 27.98 -25.78 19.12
N TRP A 549 27.46 -24.54 19.14
CA TRP A 549 27.73 -23.61 20.23
C TRP A 549 27.28 -24.18 21.59
N GLN A 550 28.08 -23.91 22.64
CA GLN A 550 27.79 -24.32 24.03
C GLN A 550 28.03 -23.16 25.00
N ALA A 551 27.19 -23.11 26.05
CA ALA A 551 27.38 -22.23 27.20
C ALA A 551 28.45 -22.81 28.14
N ASP A 552 29.70 -22.84 27.67
CA ASP A 552 30.83 -23.45 28.38
C ASP A 552 31.86 -22.41 28.88
N GLN A 553 32.94 -22.91 29.48
CA GLN A 553 34.00 -22.08 30.02
C GLN A 553 34.76 -21.30 28.93
N ALA A 554 34.83 -21.82 27.70
CA ALA A 554 35.50 -21.13 26.60
C ALA A 554 34.67 -19.92 26.15
N THR A 555 33.35 -20.09 26.01
CA THR A 555 32.41 -19.00 25.75
C THR A 555 32.44 -17.94 26.85
N LEU A 556 32.43 -18.35 28.12
CA LEU A 556 32.53 -17.42 29.25
C LEU A 556 33.86 -16.64 29.25
N THR A 557 34.97 -17.29 28.89
CA THR A 557 36.28 -16.64 28.81
C THR A 557 36.28 -15.60 27.69
N ARG A 558 35.79 -15.95 26.50
CA ARG A 558 35.66 -15.02 25.37
C ARG A 558 34.76 -13.82 25.70
N ALA A 559 33.66 -14.05 26.42
CA ALA A 559 32.78 -12.98 26.90
C ALA A 559 33.51 -12.00 27.84
N LYS A 560 34.23 -12.54 28.84
CA LYS A 560 35.00 -11.74 29.79
C LYS A 560 36.13 -10.97 29.12
N ASP A 561 36.84 -11.61 28.19
CA ASP A 561 37.89 -10.96 27.40
C ASP A 561 37.32 -9.80 26.59
N TRP A 562 36.19 -10.00 25.90
CA TRP A 562 35.53 -8.95 25.15
C TRP A 562 35.11 -7.77 26.04
N MET A 563 34.38 -8.05 27.12
CA MET A 563 33.93 -7.01 28.06
C MET A 563 35.10 -6.27 28.72
N SER A 564 36.22 -6.96 29.00
CA SER A 564 37.41 -6.32 29.54
C SER A 564 38.00 -5.26 28.60
N ARG A 565 37.84 -5.42 27.28
CA ARG A 565 38.33 -4.46 26.28
C ARG A 565 37.47 -3.20 26.24
N ILE A 566 36.14 -3.33 26.33
CA ILE A 566 35.20 -2.21 26.19
C ILE A 566 34.83 -1.53 27.52
N TYR A 567 34.89 -2.24 28.66
CA TYR A 567 34.53 -1.69 29.97
C TYR A 567 35.71 -1.47 30.92
N GLN A 568 36.76 -2.30 30.87
CA GLN A 568 37.96 -2.14 31.70
C GLN A 568 37.66 -1.92 33.20
N SER A 569 37.98 -0.75 33.77
CA SER A 569 37.82 -0.42 35.20
C SER A 569 36.38 -0.51 35.70
N ASP A 570 35.39 -0.36 34.82
CA ASP A 570 33.97 -0.43 35.16
C ASP A 570 33.46 -1.86 35.47
N MET A 571 34.24 -2.90 35.13
CA MET A 571 33.84 -4.30 35.27
C MET A 571 33.50 -4.68 36.72
N SER A 572 34.28 -4.18 37.68
CA SER A 572 34.06 -4.45 39.11
C SER A 572 32.72 -3.89 39.61
N ASN A 573 32.28 -2.75 39.07
CA ASN A 573 30.99 -2.15 39.39
C ASN A 573 29.83 -2.91 38.75
N ILE A 574 30.02 -3.43 37.54
CA ILE A 574 29.02 -4.25 36.85
C ILE A 574 28.77 -5.55 37.62
N ASP A 575 29.82 -6.25 38.03
CA ASP A 575 29.69 -7.47 38.84
C ASP A 575 28.94 -7.21 40.15
N GLN A 576 29.24 -6.09 40.82
CA GLN A 576 28.59 -5.72 42.07
C GLN A 576 27.08 -5.50 41.89
N LYS A 577 26.64 -4.95 40.76
CA LYS A 577 25.21 -4.78 40.44
C LYS A 577 24.47 -6.10 40.29
N PHE A 578 25.14 -7.18 39.87
CA PHE A 578 24.51 -8.49 39.67
C PHE A 578 24.51 -9.39 40.92
N VAL A 579 25.13 -8.98 42.03
CA VAL A 579 25.20 -9.80 43.26
C VAL A 579 23.82 -10.25 43.75
N ALA A 580 22.82 -9.36 43.66
CA ALA A 580 21.42 -9.65 44.00
C ALA A 580 20.56 -10.12 42.80
N HIS A 581 21.09 -10.03 41.58
CA HIS A 581 20.38 -10.27 40.32
C HIS A 581 21.12 -11.32 39.48
N LYS A 582 21.36 -12.49 40.07
CA LYS A 582 22.25 -13.52 39.52
C LYS A 582 21.84 -14.03 38.14
N ASP A 583 20.54 -14.11 37.86
CA ASP A 583 20.04 -14.55 36.54
C ASP A 583 20.40 -13.55 35.45
N PHE A 584 20.32 -12.24 35.75
CA PHE A 584 20.75 -11.19 34.83
C PHE A 584 22.27 -11.17 34.65
N GLY A 585 23.03 -11.46 35.71
CA GLY A 585 24.46 -11.69 35.59
C GLY A 585 24.76 -12.88 34.67
N PHE A 586 24.15 -14.03 34.93
CA PHE A 586 24.33 -15.24 34.11
C PHE A 586 23.99 -14.99 32.65
N MET A 587 22.84 -14.36 32.38
CA MET A 587 22.39 -14.00 31.03
C MET A 587 23.36 -13.02 30.38
N ALA A 588 23.81 -11.98 31.07
CA ALA A 588 24.80 -11.04 30.53
C ALA A 588 26.09 -11.76 30.12
N TRP A 589 26.70 -12.53 31.03
CA TRP A 589 27.99 -13.16 30.80
C TRP A 589 27.95 -14.30 29.77
N ASN A 590 26.96 -15.19 29.86
CA ASN A 590 26.94 -16.42 29.07
C ASN A 590 26.13 -16.29 27.79
N ILE A 591 25.10 -15.45 27.78
CA ILE A 591 24.18 -15.33 26.64
C ILE A 591 24.45 -14.03 25.88
N LEU A 592 24.27 -12.86 26.49
CA LEU A 592 24.45 -11.59 25.78
C LEU A 592 25.88 -11.44 25.25
N TYR A 593 26.88 -11.44 26.13
CA TYR A 593 28.26 -11.35 25.70
C TYR A 593 28.79 -12.69 25.19
N GLY A 594 28.40 -13.83 25.78
CA GLY A 594 28.89 -15.15 25.37
C GLY A 594 28.41 -15.64 24.02
N PHE A 595 27.09 -15.64 23.77
CA PHE A 595 26.47 -16.13 22.54
C PHE A 595 26.44 -15.06 21.43
N TYR A 596 26.01 -13.84 21.77
CA TYR A 596 25.79 -12.79 20.77
C TYR A 596 27.05 -11.96 20.51
N LEU A 597 27.54 -11.23 21.50
CA LEU A 597 28.45 -10.11 21.22
C LEU A 597 29.92 -10.53 21.06
N SER A 598 30.43 -11.50 21.80
CA SER A 598 31.87 -11.82 21.81
C SER A 598 32.37 -12.68 20.65
N ASP A 599 31.47 -13.27 19.86
CA ASP A 599 31.87 -13.96 18.64
C ASP A 599 32.21 -12.93 17.54
N HIS A 600 33.48 -12.85 17.19
CA HIS A 600 33.99 -11.91 16.19
C HIS A 600 34.44 -12.60 14.89
N THR A 601 33.93 -13.79 14.59
CA THR A 601 34.35 -14.57 13.42
C THR A 601 33.83 -14.03 12.09
N ILE A 602 32.68 -13.32 12.12
CA ILE A 602 32.03 -12.74 10.94
C ILE A 602 32.06 -11.20 10.99
N LEU A 603 31.63 -10.62 12.11
CA LEU A 603 31.75 -9.20 12.41
C LEU A 603 32.89 -9.01 13.39
N ASP A 604 33.89 -8.19 13.05
CA ASP A 604 35.01 -7.96 13.94
C ASP A 604 34.61 -7.17 15.21
N ALA A 605 35.59 -6.83 16.04
CA ALA A 605 35.36 -6.08 17.28
C ALA A 605 34.79 -4.68 17.03
N ILE A 606 35.20 -4.00 15.96
CA ILE A 606 34.71 -2.66 15.61
C ILE A 606 33.29 -2.77 15.04
N ASP A 607 33.05 -3.72 14.12
CA ASP A 607 31.73 -4.01 13.56
C ASP A 607 30.70 -4.30 14.67
N THR A 608 31.08 -5.15 15.63
CA THR A 608 30.22 -5.54 16.76
C THR A 608 29.89 -4.36 17.67
N GLU A 609 30.87 -3.51 17.98
CA GLU A 609 30.64 -2.34 18.83
C GLU A 609 29.81 -1.27 18.11
N ILE A 610 29.98 -1.09 16.79
CA ILE A 610 29.12 -0.23 15.97
C ILE A 610 27.66 -0.70 16.05
N VAL A 611 27.40 -1.98 15.78
CA VAL A 611 26.04 -2.54 15.84
C VAL A 611 25.43 -2.37 17.23
N THR A 612 26.20 -2.62 18.27
CA THR A 612 25.74 -2.56 19.66
C THR A 612 25.46 -1.11 20.09
N ALA A 613 26.40 -0.18 19.85
CA ALA A 613 26.22 1.22 20.18
C ALA A 613 25.03 1.83 19.42
N CYS A 614 24.95 1.62 18.11
CA CYS A 614 23.87 2.17 17.29
C CYS A 614 22.49 1.68 17.77
N ASN A 615 22.40 0.41 18.18
CA ASN A 615 21.18 -0.12 18.77
C ASN A 615 20.83 0.51 20.13
N VAL A 616 21.82 0.78 20.97
CA VAL A 616 21.59 1.48 22.25
C VAL A 616 21.15 2.93 22.02
N LEU A 617 21.75 3.59 21.03
CA LEU A 617 21.41 4.95 20.61
C LEU A 617 19.97 5.06 20.12
N ILE A 618 19.56 4.17 19.20
CA ILE A 618 18.22 4.23 18.58
C ILE A 618 17.09 3.93 19.57
N GLN A 619 17.40 3.22 20.66
CA GLN A 619 16.49 2.98 21.79
C GLN A 619 16.45 4.15 22.79
N ASN A 620 17.13 5.26 22.48
CA ASN A 620 17.21 6.46 23.32
C ASN A 620 17.80 6.20 24.72
N TYR A 621 18.66 5.20 24.87
CA TYR A 621 19.22 4.83 26.16
C TYR A 621 20.55 5.55 26.43
N GLY A 622 20.45 6.79 26.93
CA GLY A 622 21.59 7.69 27.13
C GLY A 622 22.70 7.12 28.03
N PHE A 623 22.33 6.46 29.13
CA PHE A 623 23.32 5.84 30.02
C PHE A 623 24.14 4.77 29.29
N GLY A 624 23.47 3.84 28.59
CA GLY A 624 24.17 2.82 27.82
C GLY A 624 25.02 3.40 26.68
N ALA A 625 24.55 4.47 26.04
CA ALA A 625 25.30 5.11 24.96
C ALA A 625 26.67 5.60 25.44
N VAL A 626 26.75 6.16 26.65
CA VAL A 626 28.04 6.57 27.26
C VAL A 626 29.01 5.39 27.40
N PHE A 627 28.54 4.23 27.86
CA PHE A 627 29.37 3.02 27.98
C PHE A 627 29.93 2.57 26.63
N HIS A 628 29.08 2.53 25.61
CA HIS A 628 29.50 2.08 24.28
C HIS A 628 30.34 3.10 23.52
N PHE A 629 30.13 4.40 23.73
CA PHE A 629 31.06 5.41 23.21
C PHE A 629 32.44 5.31 23.86
N LYS A 630 32.53 5.03 25.18
CA LYS A 630 33.80 4.71 25.83
C LYS A 630 34.41 3.42 25.27
N GLY A 631 33.59 2.41 24.98
CA GLY A 631 33.99 1.18 24.30
C GLY A 631 34.63 1.44 22.93
N MET A 632 33.95 2.20 22.08
CA MET A 632 34.44 2.65 20.77
C MET A 632 35.79 3.35 20.86
N ARG A 633 35.97 4.27 21.83
CA ARG A 633 37.27 4.92 22.06
C ARG A 633 38.37 3.94 22.43
N LYS A 634 38.08 2.96 23.29
CA LYS A 634 39.05 1.92 23.69
C LYS A 634 39.44 1.00 22.52
N LEU A 635 38.57 0.88 21.51
CA LEU A 635 38.85 0.17 20.26
C LEU A 635 39.60 1.02 19.23
N GLY A 636 39.86 2.29 19.53
CA GLY A 636 40.64 3.20 18.69
C GLY A 636 39.84 4.09 17.74
N ILE A 637 38.50 4.04 17.77
CA ILE A 637 37.63 4.89 16.94
C ILE A 637 37.70 6.33 17.45
N SER A 638 37.96 7.33 16.60
CA SER A 638 38.11 8.73 17.03
C SER A 638 36.79 9.34 17.52
N ILE A 639 36.84 10.45 18.26
CA ILE A 639 35.60 11.15 18.70
C ILE A 639 34.81 11.62 17.47
N ASP A 640 35.49 12.19 16.48
CA ASP A 640 34.88 12.67 15.24
C ASP A 640 34.14 11.54 14.51
N ASP A 641 34.74 10.34 14.45
CA ASP A 641 34.08 9.16 13.85
C ASP A 641 32.84 8.72 14.66
N ILE A 642 32.89 8.79 15.99
CA ILE A 642 31.75 8.49 16.86
C ILE A 642 30.63 9.50 16.65
N GLU A 643 30.94 10.79 16.52
CA GLU A 643 29.95 11.82 16.21
C GLU A 643 29.32 11.62 14.83
N ALA A 644 30.12 11.21 13.83
CA ALA A 644 29.59 10.87 12.51
C ALA A 644 28.64 9.67 12.57
N ILE A 645 28.98 8.61 13.31
CA ILE A 645 28.07 7.47 13.56
C ILE A 645 26.80 7.95 14.29
N GLN A 646 26.94 8.79 15.31
CA GLN A 646 25.81 9.36 16.05
C GLN A 646 24.90 10.20 15.14
N ALA A 647 25.46 10.97 14.21
CA ALA A 647 24.71 11.74 13.22
C ALA A 647 23.94 10.84 12.25
N CYS A 648 24.55 9.74 11.78
CA CYS A 648 23.85 8.72 10.98
C CYS A 648 22.65 8.13 11.74
N CYS A 649 22.83 7.78 13.03
CA CYS A 649 21.73 7.32 13.87
C CYS A 649 20.60 8.36 14.00
N ARG A 650 20.93 9.66 14.14
CA ARG A 650 19.94 10.76 14.18
C ARG A 650 19.16 10.90 12.89
N LYS A 651 19.81 10.75 11.73
CA LYS A 651 19.15 10.79 10.43
C LYS A 651 18.13 9.66 10.28
N ILE A 652 18.52 8.43 10.66
CA ILE A 652 17.63 7.26 10.60
C ILE A 652 16.51 7.36 11.63
N ALA A 653 16.79 7.86 12.84
CA ALA A 653 15.78 8.12 13.86
C ALA A 653 14.73 9.13 13.36
N SER A 654 15.18 10.24 12.76
CA SER A 654 14.30 11.24 12.17
C SER A 654 13.45 10.65 11.04
N PHE A 655 14.07 9.83 10.18
CA PHE A 655 13.37 9.15 9.09
C PHE A 655 12.27 8.22 9.63
N GLY A 656 12.59 7.39 10.62
CA GLY A 656 11.67 6.45 11.26
C GLY A 656 10.72 7.05 12.30
N GLY A 657 10.71 8.36 12.50
CA GLY A 657 9.88 9.01 13.53
C GLY A 657 10.23 8.61 14.98
N VAL A 658 11.45 8.13 15.23
CA VAL A 658 11.92 7.69 16.56
C VAL A 658 12.63 8.84 17.28
N ARG A 659 12.26 9.05 18.55
CA ARG A 659 12.88 10.08 19.40
C ARG A 659 14.18 9.58 20.04
N ILE A 660 15.29 10.30 19.87
CA ILE A 660 16.60 9.98 20.47
C ILE A 660 17.26 11.17 21.22
N ASP A 661 16.45 11.90 21.98
CA ASP A 661 16.82 13.14 22.68
C ASP A 661 17.61 12.97 23.98
N GLN A 662 17.74 11.76 24.52
CA GLN A 662 18.51 11.44 25.73
C GLN A 662 19.96 11.05 25.44
N ILE A 663 20.37 11.00 24.17
CA ILE A 663 21.73 10.62 23.79
C ILE A 663 22.64 11.85 23.86
N PRO A 664 23.63 11.90 24.78
CA PRO A 664 24.57 13.02 24.84
C PRO A 664 25.46 13.06 23.58
N PRO A 665 25.90 14.25 23.13
CA PRO A 665 26.95 14.36 22.12
C PRO A 665 28.20 13.59 22.54
N ALA A 666 28.87 12.92 21.60
CA ALA A 666 30.06 12.15 21.94
C ALA A 666 31.20 13.04 22.48
N ALA A 667 31.35 14.26 21.96
CA ALA A 667 32.33 15.23 22.45
C ALA A 667 32.10 15.66 23.91
N ASP A 668 30.88 15.53 24.45
CA ASP A 668 30.54 15.95 25.81
C ASP A 668 30.82 14.86 26.86
N ILE A 669 31.31 13.69 26.44
CA ILE A 669 31.54 12.55 27.33
C ILE A 669 32.95 12.60 27.92
N ASP A 670 33.03 12.45 29.25
CA ASP A 670 34.30 12.26 29.91
C ASP A 670 34.83 10.83 29.69
N TYR A 671 35.91 10.74 28.90
CA TYR A 671 36.60 9.50 28.59
C TYR A 671 37.72 9.13 29.58
N ASP A 672 37.91 9.92 30.65
CA ASP A 672 38.83 9.58 31.72
C ASP A 672 38.40 8.24 32.40
N PRO A 673 39.29 7.26 32.52
CA PRO A 673 39.01 5.98 33.16
C PRO A 673 38.71 6.07 34.68
N THR A 674 38.87 7.24 35.30
CA THR A 674 38.64 7.48 36.74
C THR A 674 37.32 8.16 37.07
N THR A 675 36.60 8.70 36.09
CA THR A 675 35.36 9.46 36.34
C THR A 675 34.12 8.56 36.23
N LEU A 676 33.53 8.25 37.39
CA LEU A 676 32.19 7.66 37.47
C LEU A 676 31.15 8.75 37.23
N VAL A 677 30.43 8.70 36.11
CA VAL A 677 29.18 9.46 35.98
C VAL A 677 28.09 8.69 36.73
N ILE A 678 27.92 9.00 38.01
CA ILE A 678 26.70 8.66 38.73
C ILE A 678 25.71 9.78 38.45
N ALA A 679 24.94 9.66 37.36
CA ALA A 679 23.67 10.34 37.28
C ALA A 679 22.70 9.53 38.15
N ASN A 680 22.36 10.08 39.32
CA ASN A 680 21.67 9.40 40.40
C ASN A 680 20.14 9.33 40.22
N ASP A 681 19.63 9.54 39.01
CA ASP A 681 18.20 9.53 38.71
C ASP A 681 17.92 8.67 37.48
N PHE A 682 16.84 7.89 37.53
CA PHE A 682 16.33 6.88 36.57
C PHE A 682 16.79 5.43 36.80
N LEU A 683 16.31 4.89 37.93
CA LEU A 683 16.15 3.45 38.15
C LEU A 683 14.69 3.05 37.87
N GLU A 684 14.23 3.18 36.63
CA GLU A 684 13.01 2.49 36.17
C GLU A 684 13.23 1.94 34.75
N VAL A 685 12.83 0.68 34.57
CA VAL A 685 12.80 -0.12 33.34
C VAL A 685 14.10 -0.82 32.93
N ILE A 686 14.49 -1.83 33.72
CA ILE A 686 15.00 -3.10 33.16
C ILE A 686 13.82 -4.08 33.18
N CYS A 687 12.97 -4.02 32.16
CA CYS A 687 12.04 -5.11 31.82
C CYS A 687 11.92 -5.17 30.31
N VAL A 688 12.75 -6.03 29.73
CA VAL A 688 12.49 -6.71 28.47
C VAL A 688 11.07 -7.31 28.54
N VAL A 689 10.17 -6.82 27.72
CA VAL A 689 9.01 -7.58 27.23
C VAL A 689 9.51 -8.12 25.89
N THR A 690 9.76 -9.42 25.72
CA THR A 690 8.70 -10.43 25.61
C THR A 690 9.04 -11.71 26.38
N VAL A 691 8.14 -12.10 27.28
CA VAL A 691 7.99 -13.48 27.76
C VAL A 691 7.12 -14.22 26.74
N VAL A 692 7.68 -15.22 26.05
CA VAL A 692 6.96 -16.45 25.72
C VAL A 692 7.90 -17.62 26.04
N ALA A 693 7.51 -18.38 27.05
CA ALA A 693 8.16 -19.61 27.46
C ALA A 693 7.90 -20.73 26.45
N VAL A 694 8.91 -21.54 26.14
CA VAL A 694 8.80 -23.01 26.23
C VAL A 694 10.13 -23.59 26.73
N VAL A 695 9.97 -24.45 27.74
CA VAL A 695 10.95 -25.19 28.53
C VAL A 695 11.39 -26.48 27.80
N VAL A 696 12.69 -26.80 27.94
CA VAL A 696 13.38 -28.11 27.88
C VAL A 696 12.53 -29.36 27.66
N VAL A 697 12.90 -30.20 26.67
CA VAL A 697 12.93 -31.67 26.79
C VAL A 697 14.08 -32.27 25.95
N VAL A 698 15.05 -32.86 26.66
CA VAL A 698 16.15 -33.82 26.31
C VAL A 698 17.14 -33.45 25.21
#